data_AF-A0A0G1SWV2-F1
#
_entry.id   AF-A0A0G1SWV2-F1
#
_cell.length_a   1.000
_cell.length_b   1.000
_cell.length_c   1.000
_cell.angle_alpha   90.00
_cell.angle_beta   90.00
_cell.angle_gamma   90.00
#
_symmetry.space_group_name_H-M   'P 1'
#
loop_
_entity.id
_entity.type
_entity.pdbx_description
1 polymer ?
#
loop_
_entity_poly.entity_id
_entity_poly.type
_entity_poly.pdbx_seq_one_letter_code
_entity_poly.pdbx_strand_id
1 'polypeptide(L)'
;MLILGGTFLFVAAQKTHASHGAHLLISEVQVAGATADNEFVELYNPTDSPVDLETLPLKLHIRNSSGTDQNRALTFTNKTVPAHGYFLIGPSSGYVGSAALDATYASSGSKLVANGGVYISKSITAETDIIDKIGWGSQPTPGYEGSSFADSPPANQSLERKPGGTSGNGEDTNTNAQDFFLQNTPNPQNASSPPAPAIVTPPTPAPSSPSSPSAPSTEATTPEPAPETPATPAPAPTPSTESLPPSSTSSAPSSPSSPSALSTPSTETTTTQSQTPTYNAGDIVINELVPDPLDNTEWIELYNKTNTSIDLQGWKLLDGTGGTIKSLTGTLTPNSFLAFDLASARLNNAGDIINLKSPTDTIIDSMAYGNWNDGNIQDNAPATTRSGQSLARKTNGGDTGNDQNDFAISDNPTKGASNIIATTQTVYTGGTRPETYTTPPPLMVINEFVSDPAEGEEWVELFNAGQVSVDLAGWTIEEGGGGKSMLNSTLMPGQFKVIEKINGSLNNAGDTLLLKNDRDALVDKVAYGAWEDGNRGDNAPAASDPNSVARRRDGADTGVDSEDFTVTSTPTKGAPNNVPTQEMQSENAREIIFNEIMPDPRGAETAEWIELHNKGGAAVTLAGFAIQDRSGARYTFGASASIEARGFFILERESFQIVLNNTNETLSLFLPNGALADRVQWESAQEGLAFAFKENVWSWTTTPTPGAANRITTPSPSSSTNQRAANVAAEDDSENRTENSVAPNIESNLAGKLILNELLPNPTGSDDREFIELFWKGEQPLNLQNFLINDSGKASRPTRLPNIIVQPKSFIGLARAVTKISLNNSGDSVELLEPTGTTLDEIEYESSMEGRSYSRNENGAWLWTAPTPGQANIFDQDARAEADDAGANRTNTAVIEIPLAQIREEETGTRVRVSGVVSTLPGMLGAQIFYLSGSGVQVYMYKKDFPALQLGDMVQITGVLAQSSGETRIKVQSRDDITIERHGPPPEAHTATSADISEDMEGSLVTIQGTVIDMTKTGLIVDDGISEAFIYIKDTTGIDLHNIAPGTRVATTGIVGQSKNDYRIMPRFTEDLEILGQDETAIAPSSENTNPAKHPYAETAALAGGGALIPLAIRRRKLFTSGLRAIAFLIRRNRKPPLA
;
A
#
# COMPACT_ATOMS: atom_id res chain seq x y z
N MET A 1 -2.38 -19.18 -76.38
CA MET A 1 -3.19 -19.17 -75.14
C MET A 1 -2.17 -19.26 -74.00
N LEU A 2 -1.94 -18.26 -73.13
CA LEU A 2 -2.88 -17.37 -72.40
C LEU A 2 -3.89 -18.23 -71.62
N ILE A 3 -4.00 -18.17 -70.28
CA ILE A 3 -3.92 -16.98 -69.41
C ILE A 3 -3.27 -17.26 -68.02
N LEU A 4 -2.75 -16.19 -67.40
CA LEU A 4 -2.29 -15.97 -66.01
C LEU A 4 -2.05 -17.18 -65.06
N GLY A 5 -0.82 -17.27 -64.57
CA GLY A 5 -0.56 -17.54 -63.13
C GLY A 5 -0.21 -16.22 -62.45
N GLY A 6 -0.87 -15.87 -61.35
CA GLY A 6 -0.71 -14.58 -60.67
C GLY A 6 -0.25 -14.73 -59.22
N THR A 7 1.05 -14.62 -58.99
CA THR A 7 1.63 -14.54 -57.63
C THR A 7 1.37 -13.15 -57.06
N PHE A 8 0.58 -13.05 -55.99
CA PHE A 8 0.44 -11.79 -55.26
C PHE A 8 1.72 -11.52 -54.46
N LEU A 9 2.55 -10.58 -54.94
CA LEU A 9 3.46 -9.87 -54.06
C LEU A 9 2.62 -9.03 -53.10
N PHE A 10 2.59 -9.41 -51.82
CA PHE A 10 2.35 -8.45 -50.76
C PHE A 10 3.56 -7.53 -50.67
N VAL A 11 3.57 -6.48 -51.49
CA VAL A 11 4.32 -5.27 -51.13
C VAL A 11 3.63 -4.71 -49.90
N ALA A 12 4.15 -5.06 -48.74
CA ALA A 12 3.88 -4.32 -47.51
C ALA A 12 4.42 -2.91 -47.73
N ALA A 13 3.55 -2.02 -48.19
CA ALA A 13 3.87 -0.61 -48.26
C ALA A 13 4.09 -0.14 -46.82
N GLN A 14 5.36 0.05 -46.45
CA GLN A 14 5.71 0.88 -45.30
C GLN A 14 5.09 2.26 -45.57
N LYS A 15 3.91 2.50 -44.98
CA LYS A 15 3.48 3.86 -44.75
C LYS A 15 4.52 4.46 -43.81
N THR A 16 5.36 5.33 -44.34
CA THR A 16 6.07 6.30 -43.52
C THR A 16 5.01 7.21 -42.89
N HIS A 17 4.53 6.86 -41.69
CA HIS A 17 3.68 7.76 -40.91
C HIS A 17 4.46 9.04 -40.60
N ALA A 18 3.73 10.15 -40.50
CA ALA A 18 4.31 11.48 -40.71
C ALA A 18 4.99 12.05 -39.45
N SER A 19 5.61 13.22 -39.65
CA SER A 19 6.15 14.12 -38.63
C SER A 19 5.36 14.11 -37.31
N HIS A 20 6.07 14.14 -36.17
CA HIS A 20 5.52 14.67 -34.92
C HIS A 20 4.81 16.01 -35.18
N GLY A 21 3.66 16.21 -34.52
CA GLY A 21 2.70 17.24 -34.89
C GLY A 21 3.23 18.67 -34.72
N ALA A 22 3.25 19.45 -35.81
CA ALA A 22 3.47 20.90 -35.75
C ALA A 22 2.17 21.69 -35.45
N HIS A 23 1.32 21.16 -34.58
CA HIS A 23 -0.04 21.65 -34.30
C HIS A 23 -0.49 21.23 -32.88
N LEU A 24 -1.58 21.83 -32.39
CA LEU A 24 -2.16 21.48 -31.08
C LEU A 24 -2.73 20.05 -31.09
N LEU A 25 -2.45 19.30 -30.04
CA LEU A 25 -3.04 17.99 -29.76
C LEU A 25 -4.03 18.11 -28.60
N ILE A 26 -5.02 17.23 -28.54
CA ILE A 26 -5.85 16.95 -27.36
C ILE A 26 -5.03 16.04 -26.46
N SER A 27 -4.72 16.49 -25.26
CA SER A 27 -3.84 15.79 -24.31
C SER A 27 -4.60 15.03 -23.24
N GLU A 28 -5.75 15.52 -22.77
CA GLU A 28 -6.55 14.84 -21.76
C GLU A 28 -8.06 15.11 -21.97
N VAL A 29 -8.93 14.11 -21.73
CA VAL A 29 -10.39 14.26 -21.79
C VAL A 29 -11.10 13.55 -20.64
N GLN A 30 -11.74 14.31 -19.75
CA GLN A 30 -12.63 13.79 -18.69
C GLN A 30 -14.10 13.96 -19.11
N VAL A 31 -14.82 12.84 -19.23
CA VAL A 31 -16.24 12.83 -19.66
C VAL A 31 -17.21 13.16 -18.52
N ALA A 32 -16.86 12.79 -17.28
CA ALA A 32 -17.56 13.20 -16.07
C ALA A 32 -16.61 13.11 -14.85
N GLY A 33 -16.91 13.87 -13.81
CA GLY A 33 -16.30 13.75 -12.49
C GLY A 33 -17.38 13.46 -11.45
N ALA A 34 -17.18 13.95 -10.22
CA ALA A 34 -18.17 13.91 -9.14
C ALA A 34 -19.56 14.50 -9.50
N THR A 35 -19.65 15.25 -10.61
CA THR A 35 -20.92 15.48 -11.31
C THR A 35 -20.75 15.28 -12.81
N ALA A 36 -21.87 15.03 -13.51
CA ALA A 36 -21.94 15.06 -14.96
C ALA A 36 -21.87 16.47 -15.58
N ASP A 37 -21.53 17.52 -14.81
CA ASP A 37 -21.08 18.83 -15.31
C ASP A 37 -19.58 19.06 -15.03
N ASN A 38 -18.90 18.13 -14.34
CA ASN A 38 -17.45 18.16 -14.20
C ASN A 38 -16.81 17.44 -15.39
N GLU A 39 -16.80 18.10 -16.54
CA GLU A 39 -16.24 17.58 -17.80
C GLU A 39 -15.15 18.55 -18.31
N PHE A 40 -14.09 18.04 -18.96
CA PHE A 40 -13.07 18.90 -19.58
C PHE A 40 -12.36 18.25 -20.77
N VAL A 41 -11.73 19.12 -21.56
CA VAL A 41 -10.86 18.80 -22.70
C VAL A 41 -9.60 19.66 -22.56
N GLU A 42 -8.45 19.02 -22.43
CA GLU A 42 -7.14 19.65 -22.38
C GLU A 42 -6.47 19.58 -23.75
N LEU A 43 -5.74 20.64 -24.11
CA LEU A 43 -4.87 20.67 -25.30
C LEU A 43 -3.40 20.86 -24.91
N TYR A 44 -2.50 20.21 -25.64
CA TYR A 44 -1.05 20.36 -25.54
C TYR A 44 -0.48 20.98 -26.83
N ASN A 45 0.54 21.82 -26.70
CA ASN A 45 1.29 22.40 -27.81
C ASN A 45 2.70 21.80 -27.92
N PRO A 46 2.92 20.75 -28.73
CA PRO A 46 4.23 20.10 -28.92
C PRO A 46 5.30 20.95 -29.65
N THR A 47 5.09 22.26 -29.84
CA THR A 47 5.98 23.13 -30.64
C THR A 47 6.78 24.12 -29.79
N ASP A 48 7.99 24.46 -30.24
CA ASP A 48 8.90 25.44 -29.62
C ASP A 48 8.40 26.91 -29.69
N SER A 49 7.12 27.14 -29.94
CA SER A 49 6.53 28.48 -30.05
C SER A 49 5.08 28.51 -29.57
N PRO A 50 4.65 29.58 -28.90
CA PRO A 50 3.28 29.68 -28.42
C PRO A 50 2.28 29.81 -29.57
N VAL A 51 1.12 29.17 -29.44
CA VAL A 51 0.04 29.22 -30.44
C VAL A 51 -0.98 30.29 -30.05
N ASP A 52 -1.18 31.27 -30.94
CA ASP A 52 -2.10 32.40 -30.75
C ASP A 52 -3.50 32.11 -31.31
N LEU A 53 -4.47 31.98 -30.40
CA LEU A 53 -5.88 31.70 -30.67
C LEU A 53 -6.70 32.94 -31.09
N GLU A 54 -6.10 34.14 -31.15
CA GLU A 54 -6.68 35.24 -31.95
C GLU A 54 -6.49 35.02 -33.46
N THR A 55 -5.43 34.29 -33.85
CA THR A 55 -5.13 33.99 -35.27
C THR A 55 -5.57 32.60 -35.71
N LEU A 56 -5.53 31.60 -34.81
CA LEU A 56 -6.08 30.26 -35.03
C LEU A 56 -7.58 30.24 -34.66
N PRO A 57 -8.52 30.09 -35.61
CA PRO A 57 -9.95 30.16 -35.33
C PRO A 57 -10.49 28.85 -34.71
N LEU A 58 -9.92 28.44 -33.57
CA LEU A 58 -10.21 27.18 -32.86
C LEU A 58 -11.71 26.96 -32.60
N LYS A 59 -12.19 25.76 -32.85
CA LYS A 59 -13.57 25.27 -32.58
C LYS A 59 -13.49 23.92 -31.89
N LEU A 60 -14.37 23.71 -30.90
CA LEU A 60 -14.54 22.44 -30.21
C LEU A 60 -15.83 21.77 -30.73
N HIS A 61 -15.76 20.52 -31.16
CA HIS A 61 -16.91 19.73 -31.58
C HIS A 61 -17.08 18.53 -30.68
N ILE A 62 -18.21 18.46 -29.97
CA ILE A 62 -18.56 17.30 -29.15
C ILE A 62 -19.46 16.38 -29.98
N ARG A 63 -19.07 15.11 -30.10
CA ARG A 63 -19.75 14.10 -30.92
C ARG A 63 -20.43 13.08 -30.02
N ASN A 64 -21.76 13.00 -30.08
CA ASN A 64 -22.54 12.11 -29.23
C ASN A 64 -22.43 10.63 -29.67
N SER A 65 -22.95 9.73 -28.83
CA SER A 65 -22.95 8.27 -29.07
C SER A 65 -23.75 7.80 -30.29
N SER A 66 -24.56 8.67 -30.90
CA SER A 66 -25.25 8.42 -32.17
C SER A 66 -24.48 8.98 -33.38
N GLY A 67 -23.25 9.46 -33.20
CA GLY A 67 -22.44 10.05 -34.26
C GLY A 67 -22.94 11.41 -34.76
N THR A 68 -23.62 12.19 -33.90
CA THR A 68 -24.05 13.56 -34.20
C THR A 68 -23.13 14.57 -33.50
N ASP A 69 -22.58 15.49 -34.28
CA ASP A 69 -21.67 16.55 -33.81
C ASP A 69 -22.42 17.80 -33.34
N GLN A 70 -21.88 18.47 -32.31
CA GLN A 70 -22.26 19.84 -31.95
C GLN A 70 -21.01 20.70 -31.74
N ASN A 71 -20.86 21.71 -32.61
CA ASN A 71 -19.90 22.80 -32.41
C ASN A 71 -20.25 23.58 -31.13
N ARG A 72 -19.37 23.52 -30.12
CA ARG A 72 -19.48 24.32 -28.89
C ARG A 72 -18.77 25.66 -29.10
N ALA A 73 -19.49 26.76 -28.86
CA ALA A 73 -18.92 28.10 -28.95
C ALA A 73 -18.04 28.37 -27.71
N LEU A 74 -16.74 28.57 -27.94
CA LEU A 74 -15.75 28.84 -26.89
C LEU A 74 -15.74 30.33 -26.51
N THR A 75 -15.74 30.59 -25.21
CA THR A 75 -15.50 31.90 -24.59
C THR A 75 -14.12 31.86 -23.93
N PHE A 76 -13.17 32.58 -24.50
CA PHE A 76 -11.76 32.54 -24.12
C PHE A 76 -11.44 33.48 -22.95
N THR A 77 -10.94 32.91 -21.85
CA THR A 77 -10.29 33.63 -20.74
C THR A 77 -8.84 33.92 -21.08
N ASN A 78 -8.15 32.93 -21.66
CA ASN A 78 -6.82 33.01 -22.23
C ASN A 78 -6.88 32.70 -23.73
N LYS A 79 -5.90 33.19 -24.51
CA LYS A 79 -5.83 33.03 -25.97
C LYS A 79 -4.47 32.56 -26.47
N THR A 80 -3.57 32.16 -25.58
CA THR A 80 -2.25 31.67 -25.95
C THR A 80 -2.02 30.30 -25.32
N VAL A 81 -1.71 29.31 -26.14
CA VAL A 81 -1.14 28.04 -25.65
C VAL A 81 0.38 28.20 -25.60
N PRO A 82 1.06 28.06 -24.45
CA PRO A 82 2.51 28.24 -24.36
C PRO A 82 3.28 27.21 -25.21
N ALA A 83 4.55 27.48 -25.53
CA ALA A 83 5.44 26.49 -26.14
C ALA A 83 5.65 25.31 -25.18
N HIS A 84 5.47 24.07 -25.66
CA HIS A 84 5.42 22.84 -24.83
C HIS A 84 4.46 22.94 -23.64
N GLY A 85 3.41 23.76 -23.75
CA GLY A 85 2.46 24.04 -22.67
C GLY A 85 1.02 23.64 -23.01
N TYR A 86 0.16 23.83 -22.03
CA TYR A 86 -1.20 23.30 -21.99
C TYR A 86 -2.28 24.38 -22.18
N PHE A 87 -3.53 23.97 -22.40
CA PHE A 87 -4.68 24.85 -22.51
C PHE A 87 -5.99 24.13 -22.15
N LEU A 88 -6.71 24.61 -21.14
CA LEU A 88 -7.82 23.87 -20.55
C LEU A 88 -9.21 24.38 -20.96
N ILE A 89 -10.09 23.49 -21.41
CA ILE A 89 -11.43 23.81 -21.92
C ILE A 89 -12.51 23.03 -21.18
N GLY A 90 -13.53 23.72 -20.64
CA GLY A 90 -14.63 23.09 -19.90
C GLY A 90 -15.97 23.83 -19.98
N PRO A 91 -17.00 23.38 -19.26
CA PRO A 91 -18.29 24.05 -19.21
C PRO A 91 -18.23 25.31 -18.33
N SER A 92 -19.07 26.28 -18.65
CA SER A 92 -19.17 27.58 -17.95
C SER A 92 -19.67 27.49 -16.50
N SER A 93 -19.99 26.30 -16.01
CA SER A 93 -20.45 26.00 -14.65
C SER A 93 -20.39 24.50 -14.41
N GLY A 94 -19.92 24.06 -13.24
CA GLY A 94 -19.94 22.65 -12.81
C GLY A 94 -18.62 21.89 -12.99
N TYR A 95 -17.67 22.44 -13.73
CA TYR A 95 -16.27 22.03 -13.67
C TYR A 95 -15.71 22.24 -12.25
N VAL A 96 -15.03 21.22 -11.72
CA VAL A 96 -14.37 21.20 -10.42
C VAL A 96 -13.05 20.43 -10.58
N GLY A 97 -11.96 21.16 -10.75
CA GLY A 97 -10.61 20.62 -10.85
C GLY A 97 -9.55 21.64 -10.38
N SER A 98 -8.30 21.20 -10.32
CA SER A 98 -7.18 21.93 -9.74
C SER A 98 -6.73 23.15 -10.56
N ALA A 99 -6.75 23.05 -11.89
CA ALA A 99 -6.42 24.13 -12.80
C ALA A 99 -7.64 24.94 -13.25
N ALA A 100 -7.45 26.24 -13.49
CA ALA A 100 -8.51 27.12 -13.98
C ALA A 100 -8.72 26.96 -15.50
N LEU A 101 -9.97 27.05 -15.97
CA LEU A 101 -10.31 26.94 -17.39
C LEU A 101 -9.81 28.16 -18.21
N ASP A 102 -8.98 27.91 -19.22
CA ASP A 102 -8.54 28.92 -20.19
C ASP A 102 -9.66 29.30 -21.18
N ALA A 103 -10.57 28.36 -21.48
CA ALA A 103 -11.79 28.64 -22.25
C ALA A 103 -13.01 27.89 -21.72
N THR A 104 -14.20 28.48 -21.91
CA THR A 104 -15.47 27.89 -21.46
C THR A 104 -16.47 27.73 -22.60
N TYR A 105 -17.35 26.73 -22.52
CA TYR A 105 -18.55 26.61 -23.35
C TYR A 105 -19.82 26.55 -22.49
N ALA A 106 -20.98 26.90 -23.07
CA ALA A 106 -22.24 26.92 -22.32
C ALA A 106 -22.61 25.52 -21.79
N SER A 107 -22.79 25.38 -20.47
CA SER A 107 -23.13 24.12 -19.79
C SER A 107 -24.45 23.49 -20.28
N SER A 108 -25.38 24.29 -20.80
CA SER A 108 -26.54 23.78 -21.54
C SER A 108 -26.18 23.29 -22.96
N GLY A 109 -26.49 22.04 -23.30
CA GLY A 109 -26.33 21.48 -24.64
C GLY A 109 -25.92 20.00 -24.63
N SER A 110 -25.34 19.50 -25.72
CA SER A 110 -24.60 18.23 -25.65
C SER A 110 -23.29 18.42 -24.89
N LYS A 111 -23.19 17.68 -23.80
CA LYS A 111 -21.97 17.40 -23.04
C LYS A 111 -21.17 16.28 -23.70
N LEU A 112 -19.94 16.05 -23.23
CA LEU A 112 -19.23 14.79 -23.41
C LEU A 112 -20.11 13.65 -22.86
N VAL A 113 -20.03 12.46 -23.47
CA VAL A 113 -20.86 11.30 -23.11
C VAL A 113 -20.10 9.99 -23.29
N ALA A 114 -20.53 8.94 -22.59
CA ALA A 114 -20.08 7.58 -22.86
C ALA A 114 -20.38 7.17 -24.32
N ASN A 115 -19.44 6.46 -24.94
CA ASN A 115 -19.38 6.15 -26.38
C ASN A 115 -19.39 7.38 -27.30
N GLY A 116 -18.94 8.53 -26.80
CA GLY A 116 -18.82 9.79 -27.54
C GLY A 116 -17.41 10.00 -28.12
N GLY A 117 -17.11 11.27 -28.41
CA GLY A 117 -15.80 11.72 -28.84
C GLY A 117 -15.75 13.24 -28.96
N VAL A 118 -14.56 13.79 -29.15
CA VAL A 118 -14.33 15.23 -29.27
C VAL A 118 -13.20 15.52 -30.25
N TYR A 119 -13.33 16.60 -31.01
CA TYR A 119 -12.27 17.10 -31.88
C TYR A 119 -12.18 18.62 -31.86
N ILE A 120 -10.96 19.10 -32.12
CA ILE A 120 -10.69 20.50 -32.39
C ILE A 120 -10.54 20.73 -33.88
N SER A 121 -11.04 21.86 -34.39
CA SER A 121 -10.95 22.22 -35.81
C SER A 121 -10.89 23.73 -36.03
N LYS A 122 -10.70 24.14 -37.29
CA LYS A 122 -10.72 25.55 -37.73
C LYS A 122 -12.10 25.99 -38.26
N SER A 123 -13.08 25.09 -38.27
CA SER A 123 -14.38 25.26 -38.95
C SER A 123 -15.57 24.96 -38.03
N ILE A 124 -16.66 25.70 -38.19
CA ILE A 124 -17.94 25.38 -37.50
C ILE A 124 -18.70 24.24 -38.17
N THR A 125 -18.28 23.81 -39.36
CA THR A 125 -18.81 22.63 -40.04
C THR A 125 -18.19 21.38 -39.43
N ALA A 126 -19.02 20.40 -39.07
CA ALA A 126 -18.56 19.10 -38.58
C ALA A 126 -17.60 18.45 -39.58
N GLU A 127 -16.66 17.64 -39.06
CA GLU A 127 -15.72 16.84 -39.86
C GLU A 127 -14.92 17.65 -40.92
N THR A 128 -14.69 18.94 -40.66
CA THR A 128 -14.04 19.89 -41.59
C THR A 128 -12.91 20.65 -40.90
N ASP A 129 -11.77 20.79 -41.58
CA ASP A 129 -10.56 21.49 -41.12
C ASP A 129 -10.10 21.08 -39.70
N ILE A 130 -10.16 19.77 -39.42
CA ILE A 130 -9.76 19.15 -38.15
C ILE A 130 -8.29 19.46 -37.86
N ILE A 131 -7.99 19.67 -36.59
CA ILE A 131 -6.65 19.87 -36.04
C ILE A 131 -6.19 18.57 -35.36
N ASP A 132 -7.01 18.04 -34.43
CA ASP A 132 -6.82 16.75 -33.76
C ASP A 132 -8.18 16.22 -33.25
N LYS A 133 -8.28 14.90 -33.01
CA LYS A 133 -9.51 14.18 -32.64
C LYS A 133 -9.24 12.96 -31.76
N ILE A 134 -10.12 12.76 -30.78
CA ILE A 134 -10.26 11.50 -30.03
C ILE A 134 -11.73 11.02 -30.02
N GLY A 135 -11.94 9.72 -30.22
CA GLY A 135 -13.21 9.05 -29.96
C GLY A 135 -13.05 7.76 -29.18
N TRP A 136 -14.06 7.38 -28.39
CA TRP A 136 -13.96 6.32 -27.39
C TRP A 136 -15.19 5.39 -27.33
N GLY A 137 -15.01 4.18 -26.84
CA GLY A 137 -16.03 3.14 -26.84
C GLY A 137 -16.44 2.71 -28.25
N SER A 138 -17.70 2.26 -28.36
CA SER A 138 -18.33 1.81 -29.62
C SER A 138 -18.85 2.96 -30.49
N GLN A 139 -18.20 4.13 -30.44
CA GLN A 139 -18.60 5.30 -31.23
C GLN A 139 -18.49 5.03 -32.75
N PRO A 140 -19.45 5.47 -33.59
CA PRO A 140 -19.37 5.26 -35.04
C PRO A 140 -18.37 6.21 -35.74
N THR A 141 -17.71 5.69 -36.77
CA THR A 141 -16.89 6.47 -37.71
C THR A 141 -17.69 7.65 -38.31
N PRO A 142 -17.04 8.77 -38.66
CA PRO A 142 -15.61 9.08 -38.54
C PRO A 142 -15.21 9.66 -37.16
N GLY A 143 -15.91 9.32 -36.07
CA GLY A 143 -15.75 10.00 -34.77
C GLY A 143 -14.42 9.84 -34.02
N TYR A 144 -13.54 8.97 -34.51
CA TYR A 144 -12.21 8.67 -33.97
C TYR A 144 -11.18 8.57 -35.11
N GLU A 145 -9.90 8.60 -34.77
CA GLU A 145 -8.79 8.39 -35.72
C GLU A 145 -8.19 6.98 -35.56
N GLY A 146 -7.91 6.33 -36.69
CA GLY A 146 -7.44 4.94 -36.76
C GLY A 146 -8.46 3.93 -36.20
N SER A 147 -8.44 3.76 -34.89
CA SER A 147 -9.39 2.99 -34.07
C SER A 147 -9.65 3.74 -32.76
N SER A 148 -10.91 3.84 -32.33
CA SER A 148 -11.31 4.47 -31.06
C SER A 148 -10.58 3.85 -29.87
N PHE A 149 -10.39 4.65 -28.82
CA PHE A 149 -10.02 4.09 -27.52
C PHE A 149 -11.13 3.14 -27.06
N ALA A 150 -10.76 1.96 -26.54
CA ALA A 150 -11.67 0.82 -26.47
C ALA A 150 -12.90 1.04 -25.56
N ASP A 151 -12.68 1.73 -24.43
CA ASP A 151 -13.65 1.95 -23.37
C ASP A 151 -14.07 3.42 -23.28
N SER A 152 -15.18 3.71 -22.60
CA SER A 152 -15.51 5.09 -22.22
C SER A 152 -14.89 5.39 -20.86
N PRO A 153 -14.21 6.55 -20.65
CA PRO A 153 -13.69 6.90 -19.34
C PRO A 153 -14.86 7.00 -18.33
N PRO A 154 -14.77 6.31 -17.17
CA PRO A 154 -15.71 6.45 -16.07
C PRO A 154 -15.81 7.87 -15.49
N ALA A 155 -16.72 8.06 -14.53
CA ALA A 155 -16.72 9.26 -13.72
C ALA A 155 -15.43 9.33 -12.88
N ASN A 156 -14.88 10.54 -12.72
CA ASN A 156 -13.58 10.81 -12.09
C ASN A 156 -12.37 10.21 -12.82
N GLN A 157 -12.52 9.80 -14.09
CA GLN A 157 -11.42 9.29 -14.91
C GLN A 157 -11.39 9.99 -16.27
N SER A 158 -10.23 9.94 -16.92
CA SER A 158 -9.97 10.63 -18.18
C SER A 158 -9.18 9.77 -19.15
N LEU A 159 -9.13 10.18 -20.42
CA LEU A 159 -8.23 9.61 -21.41
C LEU A 159 -7.05 10.56 -21.63
N GLU A 160 -5.85 10.16 -21.22
CA GLU A 160 -4.60 10.92 -21.39
C GLU A 160 -3.81 10.44 -22.62
N ARG A 161 -3.25 11.37 -23.40
CA ARG A 161 -2.37 11.11 -24.55
C ARG A 161 -0.93 10.87 -24.08
N LYS A 162 -0.29 9.86 -24.65
CA LYS A 162 1.07 9.40 -24.31
C LYS A 162 2.18 10.42 -24.68
N PRO A 163 3.38 10.31 -24.08
CA PRO A 163 3.75 9.40 -22.98
C PRO A 163 3.06 9.72 -21.64
N GLY A 164 2.54 10.93 -21.45
CA GLY A 164 1.76 11.34 -20.29
C GLY A 164 2.57 12.05 -19.19
N GLY A 165 1.86 12.79 -18.34
CA GLY A 165 2.40 13.51 -17.19
C GLY A 165 3.62 14.38 -17.52
N THR A 166 4.66 14.30 -16.69
CA THR A 166 5.89 15.09 -16.84
C THR A 166 6.73 14.74 -18.08
N SER A 167 6.36 13.71 -18.84
CA SER A 167 6.99 13.37 -20.13
C SER A 167 6.31 14.08 -21.33
N GLY A 168 5.20 14.81 -21.09
CA GLY A 168 4.41 15.49 -22.11
C GLY A 168 3.45 14.57 -22.85
N ASN A 169 2.61 15.16 -23.70
CA ASN A 169 1.45 14.49 -24.31
C ASN A 169 1.54 14.58 -25.84
N GLY A 170 2.69 14.18 -26.38
CA GLY A 170 3.10 14.41 -27.78
C GLY A 170 3.02 13.22 -28.73
N GLU A 171 2.61 12.03 -28.28
CA GLU A 171 2.44 10.87 -29.16
C GLU A 171 1.17 11.00 -30.00
N ASP A 172 1.36 11.01 -31.32
CA ASP A 172 0.31 11.01 -32.33
C ASP A 172 0.67 10.06 -33.48
N THR A 173 0.05 8.88 -33.48
CA THR A 173 0.09 7.88 -34.55
C THR A 173 -1.14 7.97 -35.47
N ASN A 174 -2.04 8.94 -35.22
CA ASN A 174 -3.39 9.07 -35.77
C ASN A 174 -4.23 7.79 -35.51
N THR A 175 -4.07 7.17 -34.33
CA THR A 175 -4.76 5.94 -33.92
C THR A 175 -5.07 6.00 -32.43
N ASN A 176 -6.28 6.44 -32.05
CA ASN A 176 -6.58 6.80 -30.66
C ASN A 176 -6.36 5.65 -29.64
N ALA A 177 -6.56 4.38 -30.04
CA ALA A 177 -6.26 3.21 -29.21
C ALA A 177 -4.76 2.99 -28.92
N GLN A 178 -3.86 3.59 -29.71
CA GLN A 178 -2.42 3.58 -29.50
C GLN A 178 -1.95 4.86 -28.79
N ASP A 179 -2.54 6.00 -29.15
CA ASP A 179 -2.12 7.33 -28.67
C ASP A 179 -2.54 7.63 -27.22
N PHE A 180 -3.66 7.06 -26.76
CA PHE A 180 -4.24 7.34 -25.44
C PHE A 180 -4.15 6.15 -24.46
N PHE A 181 -4.30 6.44 -23.17
CA PHE A 181 -4.53 5.49 -22.09
C PHE A 181 -5.59 6.03 -21.12
N LEU A 182 -6.16 5.14 -20.30
CA LEU A 182 -7.11 5.51 -19.24
C LEU A 182 -6.32 5.99 -18.01
N GLN A 183 -6.53 7.24 -17.61
CA GLN A 183 -5.91 7.84 -16.44
C GLN A 183 -6.92 7.81 -15.27
N ASN A 184 -6.56 7.08 -14.20
CA ASN A 184 -7.43 6.88 -13.03
C ASN A 184 -7.56 8.13 -12.13
N THR A 185 -6.67 9.11 -12.30
CA THR A 185 -6.67 10.36 -11.52
C THR A 185 -6.40 11.52 -12.48
N PRO A 186 -7.46 12.16 -13.02
CA PRO A 186 -7.39 13.26 -13.98
C PRO A 186 -6.49 14.40 -13.49
N ASN A 187 -5.57 14.86 -14.35
CA ASN A 187 -4.54 15.85 -14.00
C ASN A 187 -4.62 17.10 -14.90
N PRO A 188 -5.75 17.84 -14.87
CA PRO A 188 -5.98 18.98 -15.75
C PRO A 188 -4.92 20.07 -15.59
N GLN A 189 -4.28 20.43 -16.69
CA GLN A 189 -3.27 21.46 -16.83
C GLN A 189 -3.75 22.57 -17.76
N ASN A 190 -3.28 23.80 -17.53
CA ASN A 190 -3.73 24.98 -18.26
C ASN A 190 -2.54 25.80 -18.76
N ALA A 191 -2.79 26.92 -19.43
CA ALA A 191 -1.72 27.78 -19.96
C ALA A 191 -0.91 28.55 -18.89
N SER A 192 -1.13 28.27 -17.60
CA SER A 192 -0.28 28.68 -16.47
C SER A 192 0.47 27.50 -15.82
N SER A 193 0.22 26.26 -16.23
CA SER A 193 0.98 25.08 -15.80
C SER A 193 2.43 25.14 -16.34
N PRO A 194 3.39 24.46 -15.66
CA PRO A 194 4.74 24.29 -16.21
C PRO A 194 4.71 23.62 -17.59
N PRO A 195 5.56 24.03 -18.54
CA PRO A 195 5.67 23.34 -19.82
C PRO A 195 6.37 21.98 -19.65
N ALA A 196 5.96 21.00 -20.45
CA ALA A 196 6.61 19.71 -20.53
C ALA A 196 7.99 19.80 -21.24
N PRO A 197 8.88 18.81 -21.06
CA PRO A 197 10.10 18.71 -21.86
C PRO A 197 9.77 18.45 -23.34
N ALA A 198 10.50 19.09 -24.25
CA ALA A 198 10.41 18.78 -25.67
C ALA A 198 10.83 17.31 -25.93
N ILE A 199 10.04 16.55 -26.68
CA ILE A 199 10.33 15.14 -26.97
C ILE A 199 11.53 15.04 -27.93
N VAL A 200 12.70 14.73 -27.39
CA VAL A 200 13.98 14.70 -28.13
C VAL A 200 14.14 13.41 -28.92
N THR A 201 13.64 13.40 -30.16
CA THR A 201 13.88 12.29 -31.10
C THR A 201 15.33 12.26 -31.60
N PRO A 202 15.99 11.09 -31.70
CA PRO A 202 17.31 10.98 -32.31
C PRO A 202 17.31 11.40 -33.80
N PRO A 203 18.36 12.08 -34.29
CA PRO A 203 18.40 12.56 -35.68
C PRO A 203 18.39 11.40 -36.68
N THR A 204 17.44 11.42 -37.61
CA THR A 204 17.29 10.37 -38.63
C THR A 204 18.56 10.28 -39.51
N PRO A 205 19.17 9.09 -39.67
CA PRO A 205 20.33 8.93 -40.53
C PRO A 205 19.94 9.18 -42.01
N ALA A 206 20.79 9.92 -42.73
CA ALA A 206 20.53 10.27 -44.13
C ALA A 206 20.48 9.01 -45.02
N PRO A 207 19.51 8.91 -45.96
CA PRO A 207 19.28 7.70 -46.73
C PRO A 207 20.45 7.40 -47.68
N SER A 208 21.02 6.20 -47.55
CA SER A 208 22.03 5.67 -48.46
C SER A 208 21.42 5.20 -49.78
N SER A 209 22.15 5.39 -50.88
CA SER A 209 21.68 5.06 -52.23
C SER A 209 21.61 3.54 -52.48
N PRO A 210 20.57 3.02 -53.14
CA PRO A 210 20.34 1.58 -53.28
C PRO A 210 21.30 0.89 -54.27
N SER A 211 21.72 -0.32 -53.94
CA SER A 211 22.46 -1.24 -54.81
C SER A 211 21.53 -2.35 -55.36
N SER A 212 21.90 -2.90 -56.53
CA SER A 212 21.06 -3.84 -57.30
C SER A 212 20.98 -5.24 -56.68
N PRO A 213 19.83 -5.94 -56.74
CA PRO A 213 19.70 -7.32 -56.24
C PRO A 213 20.42 -8.35 -57.13
N SER A 214 20.70 -9.53 -56.56
CA SER A 214 21.19 -10.74 -57.23
C SER A 214 20.40 -11.97 -56.77
N ALA A 215 20.34 -13.02 -57.60
CA ALA A 215 19.45 -14.18 -57.43
C ALA A 215 20.08 -15.35 -56.62
N PRO A 216 19.30 -16.32 -56.11
CA PRO A 216 19.75 -17.26 -55.07
C PRO A 216 20.29 -18.62 -55.57
N SER A 217 21.22 -19.21 -54.82
CA SER A 217 21.61 -20.65 -54.73
C SER A 217 22.10 -21.35 -56.03
N THR A 218 23.09 -22.27 -56.04
CA THR A 218 23.34 -23.42 -55.14
C THR A 218 24.82 -23.90 -55.13
N GLU A 219 25.15 -24.70 -54.11
CA GLU A 219 26.12 -25.84 -54.08
C GLU A 219 27.67 -25.69 -54.13
N ALA A 220 28.30 -26.38 -53.15
CA ALA A 220 29.48 -27.27 -53.23
C ALA A 220 30.96 -26.76 -53.07
N THR A 221 31.54 -27.20 -51.93
CA THR A 221 32.92 -27.75 -51.72
C THR A 221 34.19 -26.88 -51.85
N THR A 222 34.82 -26.65 -50.68
CA THR A 222 36.24 -26.87 -50.25
C THR A 222 37.22 -27.50 -51.29
N PRO A 223 38.56 -27.20 -51.31
CA PRO A 223 39.39 -26.76 -50.15
C PRO A 223 40.56 -25.74 -50.35
N GLU A 224 41.13 -25.32 -49.20
CA GLU A 224 42.56 -25.10 -48.78
C GLU A 224 43.70 -25.53 -49.76
N PRO A 225 44.98 -24.98 -49.76
CA PRO A 225 45.74 -24.26 -48.68
C PRO A 225 46.58 -22.98 -48.99
N ALA A 226 46.79 -22.15 -47.95
CA ALA A 226 48.07 -21.64 -47.35
C ALA A 226 49.21 -20.96 -48.20
N PRO A 227 50.35 -20.47 -47.63
CA PRO A 227 50.65 -19.86 -46.31
C PRO A 227 51.48 -18.52 -46.37
N GLU A 228 52.00 -18.06 -45.20
CA GLU A 228 53.30 -17.35 -44.96
C GLU A 228 53.41 -15.85 -44.57
N THR A 229 53.41 -15.60 -43.24
CA THR A 229 54.49 -14.97 -42.40
C THR A 229 54.97 -13.47 -42.58
N PRO A 230 55.71 -12.85 -41.59
CA PRO A 230 55.51 -11.41 -41.21
C PRO A 230 56.77 -10.52 -41.02
N ALA A 231 56.60 -9.24 -40.60
CA ALA A 231 57.57 -8.37 -39.87
C ALA A 231 56.92 -7.03 -39.38
N THR A 232 56.84 -6.65 -38.09
CA THR A 232 57.78 -5.87 -37.19
C THR A 232 57.90 -4.32 -37.42
N PRO A 233 58.26 -3.46 -36.42
CA PRO A 233 57.45 -2.25 -36.10
C PRO A 233 58.18 -0.90 -35.75
N ALA A 234 57.39 0.13 -35.35
CA ALA A 234 57.71 1.33 -34.50
C ALA A 234 58.61 2.48 -35.10
N PRO A 235 58.75 3.69 -34.47
CA PRO A 235 57.86 4.54 -33.62
C PRO A 235 57.77 6.04 -34.09
N ALA A 236 57.18 6.96 -33.28
CA ALA A 236 56.98 8.42 -33.55
C ALA A 236 58.15 9.36 -33.09
N PRO A 237 58.22 10.69 -33.46
CA PRO A 237 57.46 11.78 -32.79
C PRO A 237 57.16 13.09 -33.62
N THR A 238 56.73 14.19 -32.95
CA THR A 238 56.40 15.61 -33.37
C THR A 238 57.64 16.53 -33.60
N PRO A 239 57.62 17.91 -33.84
CA PRO A 239 56.57 18.98 -33.65
C PRO A 239 56.49 20.23 -34.61
N SER A 240 55.47 21.12 -34.40
CA SER A 240 55.42 22.63 -34.61
C SER A 240 55.52 23.23 -36.05
N THR A 241 55.25 24.53 -36.37
CA THR A 241 54.76 25.80 -35.72
C THR A 241 53.46 26.33 -36.44
N GLU A 242 52.94 27.58 -36.58
CA GLU A 242 53.10 29.03 -36.19
C GLU A 242 51.75 29.80 -36.55
N SER A 243 51.43 31.13 -36.54
CA SER A 243 52.02 32.49 -36.29
C SER A 243 50.88 33.57 -36.05
N LEU A 244 51.12 34.90 -36.22
CA LEU A 244 50.19 36.09 -36.08
C LEU A 244 50.65 37.24 -37.05
N PRO A 245 50.14 38.52 -37.11
CA PRO A 245 49.00 39.29 -36.50
C PRO A 245 48.22 40.16 -37.59
N PRO A 246 47.81 41.46 -37.43
CA PRO A 246 47.08 42.26 -36.40
C PRO A 246 45.75 42.93 -36.94
N SER A 247 45.18 43.93 -36.24
CA SER A 247 43.91 44.66 -36.57
C SER A 247 44.04 46.21 -36.57
N SER A 248 43.13 46.98 -37.24
CA SER A 248 42.89 48.43 -36.93
C SER A 248 41.70 49.16 -37.64
N THR A 249 40.89 49.87 -36.83
CA THR A 249 40.24 51.22 -37.01
C THR A 249 39.33 51.63 -38.20
N SER A 250 38.02 51.77 -37.91
CA SER A 250 37.14 52.97 -37.99
C SER A 250 37.22 54.04 -39.13
N SER A 251 36.08 54.32 -39.80
CA SER A 251 35.44 55.66 -39.89
C SER A 251 34.10 55.66 -40.69
N ALA A 252 33.29 56.72 -40.53
CA ALA A 252 31.99 56.99 -41.20
C ALA A 252 31.98 58.48 -41.68
N PRO A 253 30.86 59.19 -42.06
CA PRO A 253 29.45 58.81 -42.29
C PRO A 253 28.77 59.48 -43.54
N SER A 254 27.49 59.20 -43.82
CA SER A 254 26.58 60.15 -44.54
C SER A 254 25.05 59.84 -44.47
N SER A 255 24.38 60.35 -43.42
CA SER A 255 23.11 61.14 -43.36
C SER A 255 22.24 61.42 -44.62
N PRO A 256 21.00 61.96 -44.48
CA PRO A 256 19.92 61.74 -43.47
C PRO A 256 18.44 61.88 -43.98
N SER A 257 17.43 61.49 -43.18
CA SER A 257 16.19 62.25 -42.82
C SER A 257 15.11 61.32 -42.22
N SER A 258 14.25 61.59 -41.21
CA SER A 258 13.85 62.77 -40.36
C SER A 258 12.35 63.12 -40.54
N PRO A 259 11.57 63.52 -39.50
CA PRO A 259 11.71 63.33 -38.03
C PRO A 259 10.38 62.99 -37.28
N SER A 260 10.48 62.63 -35.99
CA SER A 260 9.98 63.42 -34.84
C SER A 260 9.52 62.55 -33.65
N ALA A 261 9.75 63.00 -32.41
CA ALA A 261 9.43 62.27 -31.19
C ALA A 261 9.18 63.20 -29.99
N LEU A 262 8.42 62.70 -29.01
CA LEU A 262 8.27 63.18 -27.62
C LEU A 262 7.62 62.02 -26.82
N SER A 263 7.95 61.68 -25.57
CA SER A 263 8.98 62.20 -24.64
C SER A 263 9.35 61.08 -23.66
N THR A 264 10.55 61.10 -23.09
CA THR A 264 10.90 60.26 -21.93
C THR A 264 10.33 60.84 -20.62
N PRO A 265 10.17 59.98 -19.61
CA PRO A 265 10.68 60.35 -18.28
C PRO A 265 11.50 59.24 -17.60
N SER A 266 12.46 59.70 -16.79
CA SER A 266 13.00 59.08 -15.56
C SER A 266 13.25 57.57 -15.48
N THR A 267 14.53 57.20 -15.43
CA THR A 267 14.98 55.96 -14.77
C THR A 267 14.76 56.08 -13.25
N GLU A 268 13.91 55.24 -12.67
CA GLU A 268 14.03 54.88 -11.26
C GLU A 268 14.87 53.61 -11.15
N THR A 269 15.99 53.72 -10.43
CA THR A 269 16.88 52.58 -10.17
C THR A 269 16.29 51.74 -9.06
N THR A 270 15.37 50.83 -9.39
CA THR A 270 14.97 49.75 -8.48
C THR A 270 16.17 48.84 -8.25
N THR A 271 16.99 49.16 -7.25
CA THR A 271 17.87 48.18 -6.62
C THR A 271 16.99 47.15 -5.93
N THR A 272 16.62 46.11 -6.67
CA THR A 272 16.07 44.89 -6.09
C THR A 272 17.08 44.41 -5.06
N GLN A 273 16.75 44.58 -3.77
CA GLN A 273 17.58 44.00 -2.73
C GLN A 273 17.53 42.49 -2.93
N SER A 274 18.70 41.88 -3.19
CA SER A 274 18.81 40.44 -3.23
C SER A 274 18.44 39.92 -1.85
N GLN A 275 17.22 39.38 -1.71
CA GLN A 275 16.88 38.60 -0.54
C GLN A 275 17.78 37.37 -0.60
N THR A 276 18.77 37.32 0.30
CA THR A 276 19.66 36.18 0.39
C THR A 276 18.80 34.94 0.64
N PRO A 277 18.91 33.87 -0.17
CA PRO A 277 18.11 32.68 0.04
C PRO A 277 18.37 32.17 1.46
N THR A 278 17.29 32.00 2.22
CA THR A 278 17.33 31.54 3.60
C THR A 278 17.15 30.03 3.58
N TYR A 279 18.17 29.32 4.03
CA TYR A 279 18.20 27.85 4.10
C TYR A 279 17.97 27.41 5.55
N ASN A 280 17.16 26.39 5.73
CA ASN A 280 16.82 25.78 7.02
C ASN A 280 17.74 24.60 7.31
N ALA A 281 17.89 24.24 8.59
CA ALA A 281 18.53 22.98 8.95
C ALA A 281 17.72 21.80 8.36
N GLY A 282 18.43 20.82 7.79
CA GLY A 282 17.83 19.67 7.11
C GLY A 282 17.33 19.90 5.67
N ASP A 283 17.46 21.11 5.09
CA ASP A 283 17.19 21.34 3.64
C ASP A 283 18.14 20.49 2.76
N ILE A 284 19.39 20.36 3.21
CA ILE A 284 20.41 19.46 2.64
C ILE A 284 21.03 18.69 3.81
N VAL A 285 21.28 17.40 3.65
CA VAL A 285 22.01 16.57 4.62
C VAL A 285 23.19 15.85 3.99
N ILE A 286 24.20 15.54 4.80
CA ILE A 286 25.27 14.59 4.52
C ILE A 286 24.64 13.21 4.35
N ASN A 287 24.87 12.55 3.22
CA ASN A 287 24.20 11.29 2.87
C ASN A 287 25.13 10.06 2.96
N GLU A 288 26.40 10.23 2.58
CA GLU A 288 27.43 9.20 2.66
C GLU A 288 28.83 9.84 2.77
N LEU A 289 29.77 9.15 3.40
CA LEU A 289 31.19 9.50 3.35
C LEU A 289 32.10 8.27 3.35
N VAL A 290 33.32 8.44 2.83
CA VAL A 290 34.42 7.46 2.97
C VAL A 290 35.58 8.15 3.70
N PRO A 291 35.76 7.89 5.02
CA PRO A 291 36.87 8.44 5.81
C PRO A 291 38.16 7.61 5.71
N ASP A 292 38.11 6.37 5.22
CA ASP A 292 39.29 5.51 5.01
C ASP A 292 39.27 4.87 3.61
N PRO A 293 39.61 5.61 2.54
CA PRO A 293 39.49 5.17 1.14
C PRO A 293 40.66 4.28 0.68
N LEU A 294 40.36 3.25 -0.13
CA LEU A 294 41.39 2.36 -0.71
C LEU A 294 42.33 3.04 -1.71
N ASP A 295 41.89 4.11 -2.36
CA ASP A 295 42.68 4.89 -3.33
C ASP A 295 43.34 6.14 -2.72
N ASN A 296 43.18 6.36 -1.41
CA ASN A 296 43.60 7.56 -0.66
C ASN A 296 42.80 8.85 -0.97
N THR A 297 41.65 8.76 -1.66
CA THR A 297 40.77 9.91 -1.96
C THR A 297 39.51 9.87 -1.10
N GLU A 298 39.52 10.61 0.01
CA GLU A 298 38.33 10.73 0.87
C GLU A 298 37.24 11.53 0.15
N TRP A 299 35.98 11.27 0.46
CA TRP A 299 34.88 12.06 -0.08
C TRP A 299 33.66 12.07 0.85
N ILE A 300 32.83 13.11 0.67
CA ILE A 300 31.57 13.34 1.39
C ILE A 300 30.50 13.65 0.34
N GLU A 301 29.32 13.08 0.50
CA GLU A 301 28.14 13.32 -0.33
C GLU A 301 27.05 14.09 0.41
N LEU A 302 26.36 14.97 -0.32
CA LEU A 302 25.18 15.68 0.14
C LEU A 302 23.93 15.27 -0.65
N TYR A 303 22.78 15.21 0.03
CA TYR A 303 21.45 14.97 -0.53
C TYR A 303 20.52 16.16 -0.25
N ASN A 304 19.81 16.63 -1.28
CA ASN A 304 18.87 17.76 -1.18
C ASN A 304 17.44 17.25 -0.92
N LYS A 305 16.89 17.61 0.25
CA LYS A 305 15.55 17.23 0.72
C LYS A 305 14.46 18.20 0.23
N THR A 306 14.83 19.26 -0.50
CA THR A 306 13.89 20.25 -1.05
C THR A 306 13.48 19.91 -2.49
N ASN A 307 12.30 20.36 -2.88
CA ASN A 307 11.81 20.29 -4.27
C ASN A 307 12.38 21.40 -5.18
N THR A 308 13.52 22.00 -4.80
CA THR A 308 14.16 23.13 -5.49
C THR A 308 15.65 22.89 -5.70
N SER A 309 16.20 23.30 -6.84
CA SER A 309 17.66 23.27 -7.06
C SER A 309 18.36 24.26 -6.13
N ILE A 310 19.38 23.81 -5.40
CA ILE A 310 20.19 24.66 -4.53
C ILE A 310 21.57 24.87 -5.17
N ASP A 311 21.96 26.13 -5.34
CA ASP A 311 23.34 26.50 -5.69
C ASP A 311 24.22 26.43 -4.43
N LEU A 312 25.25 25.60 -4.48
CA LEU A 312 26.21 25.39 -3.39
C LEU A 312 27.35 26.42 -3.39
N GLN A 313 27.34 27.41 -4.28
CA GLN A 313 28.34 28.47 -4.35
C GLN A 313 28.51 29.20 -3.01
N GLY A 314 29.64 28.93 -2.33
CA GLY A 314 30.00 29.56 -1.05
C GLY A 314 29.61 28.76 0.20
N TRP A 315 28.92 27.64 0.05
CA TRP A 315 28.71 26.65 1.12
C TRP A 315 30.05 25.97 1.49
N LYS A 316 30.12 25.38 2.69
CA LYS A 316 31.35 24.78 3.22
C LYS A 316 31.03 23.52 4.03
N LEU A 317 31.95 22.56 3.98
CA LEU A 317 32.09 21.48 4.96
C LEU A 317 33.21 21.86 5.94
N LEU A 318 32.98 21.69 7.24
CA LEU A 318 33.94 22.01 8.30
C LEU A 318 34.16 20.83 9.25
N ASP A 319 35.37 20.72 9.77
CA ASP A 319 35.76 19.77 10.82
C ASP A 319 35.39 20.28 12.22
N GLY A 320 35.47 19.40 13.23
CA GLY A 320 35.17 19.71 14.63
C GLY A 320 36.09 20.72 15.31
N THR A 321 37.17 21.17 14.65
CA THR A 321 38.02 22.29 15.12
C THR A 321 37.63 23.63 14.48
N GLY A 322 36.63 23.64 13.59
CA GLY A 322 36.22 24.80 12.79
C GLY A 322 37.08 25.02 11.54
N GLY A 323 37.97 24.08 11.20
CA GLY A 323 38.70 24.10 9.94
C GLY A 323 37.78 23.80 8.76
N THR A 324 37.97 24.49 7.63
CA THR A 324 37.17 24.19 6.43
C THR A 324 37.74 22.96 5.72
N ILE A 325 37.06 21.82 5.82
CA ILE A 325 37.37 20.58 5.08
C ILE A 325 37.40 20.90 3.59
N LYS A 326 36.29 21.45 3.05
CA LYS A 326 36.14 21.82 1.64
C LYS A 326 35.09 22.93 1.44
N SER A 327 35.38 23.87 0.54
CA SER A 327 34.37 24.80 0.00
C SER A 327 33.62 24.13 -1.15
N LEU A 328 32.31 24.35 -1.23
CA LEU A 328 31.43 23.73 -2.22
C LEU A 328 31.11 24.70 -3.37
N THR A 329 30.77 24.11 -4.52
CA THR A 329 30.39 24.80 -5.76
C THR A 329 29.56 23.84 -6.63
N GLY A 330 28.60 24.36 -7.39
CA GLY A 330 27.75 23.59 -8.29
C GLY A 330 26.30 23.49 -7.80
N THR A 331 25.41 22.98 -8.65
CA THR A 331 23.98 22.94 -8.37
C THR A 331 23.56 21.54 -7.93
N LEU A 332 23.03 21.42 -6.72
CA LEU A 332 22.38 20.22 -6.22
C LEU A 332 20.89 20.30 -6.57
N THR A 333 20.44 19.46 -7.50
CA THR A 333 19.05 19.45 -8.00
C THR A 333 18.06 18.89 -6.95
N PRO A 334 16.73 19.01 -7.15
CA PRO A 334 15.75 18.46 -6.22
C PRO A 334 15.93 16.95 -6.01
N ASN A 335 15.84 16.50 -4.76
CA ASN A 335 15.85 15.07 -4.40
C ASN A 335 17.03 14.26 -4.98
N SER A 336 18.20 14.89 -5.16
CA SER A 336 19.39 14.29 -5.77
C SER A 336 20.63 14.37 -4.88
N PHE A 337 21.71 13.73 -5.33
CA PHE A 337 22.98 13.54 -4.64
C PHE A 337 24.11 14.31 -5.31
N LEU A 338 25.09 14.80 -4.55
CA LEU A 338 26.36 15.32 -5.10
C LEU A 338 27.53 15.04 -4.15
N ALA A 339 28.52 14.30 -4.65
CA ALA A 339 29.71 13.90 -3.91
C ALA A 339 30.93 14.80 -4.18
N PHE A 340 31.75 15.01 -3.15
CA PHE A 340 32.88 15.92 -3.16
C PHE A 340 34.18 15.24 -2.70
N ASP A 341 35.11 15.02 -3.62
CA ASP A 341 36.46 14.53 -3.30
C ASP A 341 37.27 15.53 -2.47
N LEU A 342 37.97 15.05 -1.45
CA LEU A 342 38.82 15.83 -0.57
C LEU A 342 40.28 15.75 -1.08
N ALA A 343 40.96 16.91 -1.16
CA ALA A 343 42.27 17.02 -1.83
C ALA A 343 43.47 16.52 -0.99
N SER A 344 43.19 15.94 0.18
CA SER A 344 44.12 15.37 1.14
C SER A 344 43.32 14.59 2.16
N ALA A 345 43.98 13.75 2.97
CA ALA A 345 43.33 13.21 4.16
C ALA A 345 42.87 14.36 5.07
N ARG A 346 41.59 14.36 5.43
CA ARG A 346 40.86 15.43 6.13
C ARG A 346 39.95 14.88 7.21
N LEU A 347 39.38 13.70 6.97
CA LEU A 347 38.52 12.96 7.86
C LEU A 347 39.36 12.06 8.77
N ASN A 348 39.06 12.04 10.06
CA ASN A 348 39.76 11.17 10.99
C ASN A 348 39.14 9.77 10.98
N ASN A 349 39.87 8.74 10.55
CA ASN A 349 39.39 7.34 10.44
C ASN A 349 38.84 6.78 11.76
N ALA A 350 39.29 7.31 12.91
CA ALA A 350 38.84 6.90 14.23
C ALA A 350 37.52 7.55 14.66
N GLY A 351 37.16 8.69 14.06
CA GLY A 351 36.01 9.51 14.41
C GLY A 351 36.27 11.00 14.18
N ASP A 352 35.26 11.71 13.66
CA ASP A 352 35.27 13.16 13.42
C ASP A 352 33.85 13.73 13.54
N ILE A 353 33.69 15.05 13.38
CA ILE A 353 32.38 15.68 13.16
C ILE A 353 32.44 16.59 11.93
N ILE A 354 31.47 16.41 11.03
CA ILE A 354 31.37 17.12 9.76
C ILE A 354 30.18 18.08 9.84
N ASN A 355 30.45 19.37 9.75
CA ASN A 355 29.44 20.43 9.77
C ASN A 355 29.23 20.98 8.36
N LEU A 356 28.01 20.84 7.81
CA LEU A 356 27.60 21.50 6.57
C LEU A 356 27.11 22.92 6.89
N LYS A 357 27.68 23.92 6.22
CA LYS A 357 27.44 25.34 6.50
C LYS A 357 27.07 26.13 5.25
N SER A 358 26.02 26.95 5.38
CA SER A 358 25.52 27.83 4.31
C SER A 358 26.45 29.04 4.06
N PRO A 359 26.24 29.79 2.97
CA PRO A 359 26.95 31.05 2.70
C PRO A 359 26.65 32.16 3.73
N THR A 360 25.58 32.00 4.53
CA THR A 360 25.19 32.93 5.62
C THR A 360 25.77 32.54 6.98
N ASP A 361 26.71 31.59 7.02
CA ASP A 361 27.29 31.02 8.25
C ASP A 361 26.27 30.33 9.17
N THR A 362 25.14 29.85 8.62
CA THR A 362 24.19 28.94 9.30
C THR A 362 24.70 27.49 9.17
N ILE A 363 24.67 26.70 10.25
CA ILE A 363 24.83 25.24 10.14
C ILE A 363 23.52 24.64 9.63
N ILE A 364 23.59 23.81 8.59
CA ILE A 364 22.45 23.23 7.88
C ILE A 364 22.32 21.73 8.17
N ASP A 365 23.44 21.04 8.35
CA ASP A 365 23.51 19.67 8.83
C ASP A 365 24.81 19.46 9.62
N SER A 366 24.84 18.48 10.51
CA SER A 366 26.00 18.08 11.29
C SER A 366 25.95 16.59 11.58
N MET A 367 27.04 15.89 11.29
CA MET A 367 27.17 14.44 11.50
C MET A 367 28.45 14.15 12.29
N ALA A 368 28.32 13.49 13.45
CA ALA A 368 29.43 12.96 14.25
C ALA A 368 29.59 11.44 14.07
N TYR A 369 30.83 10.95 14.05
CA TYR A 369 31.09 9.52 13.91
C TYR A 369 32.29 9.03 14.72
N GLY A 370 32.33 7.72 14.94
CA GLY A 370 33.42 7.01 15.60
C GLY A 370 33.61 7.44 17.06
N ASN A 371 34.83 7.82 17.42
CA ASN A 371 35.21 8.23 18.77
C ASN A 371 35.22 9.76 18.99
N TRP A 372 34.65 10.55 18.07
CA TRP A 372 34.53 12.00 18.27
C TRP A 372 33.69 12.31 19.52
N ASN A 373 33.95 13.45 20.16
CA ASN A 373 33.23 13.89 21.35
C ASN A 373 32.85 15.37 21.25
N ASP A 374 31.66 15.60 20.72
CA ASP A 374 30.95 16.88 20.69
C ASP A 374 30.17 17.16 21.99
N GLY A 375 29.78 16.09 22.68
CA GLY A 375 28.94 16.07 23.87
C GLY A 375 28.26 14.73 24.10
N ASN A 376 28.03 13.92 23.04
CA ASN A 376 27.27 12.66 23.15
C ASN A 376 27.81 11.52 22.26
N ILE A 377 29.00 10.99 22.56
CA ILE A 377 29.62 9.83 21.86
C ILE A 377 28.68 8.59 21.70
N GLN A 378 27.55 8.51 22.41
CA GLN A 378 26.55 7.45 22.23
C GLN A 378 25.60 7.64 21.03
N ASP A 379 25.46 8.84 20.46
CA ASP A 379 24.69 9.07 19.24
C ASP A 379 25.54 9.15 17.96
N ASN A 380 26.87 9.17 18.06
CA ASN A 380 27.80 9.04 16.93
C ASN A 380 27.45 7.86 15.99
N ALA A 381 27.54 8.10 14.68
CA ALA A 381 27.64 7.05 13.67
C ALA A 381 28.83 6.11 13.94
N PRO A 382 28.78 4.83 13.52
CA PRO A 382 29.90 3.91 13.70
C PRO A 382 31.16 4.41 12.96
N ALA A 383 32.35 4.04 13.43
CA ALA A 383 33.57 4.18 12.64
C ALA A 383 33.68 3.05 11.61
N THR A 384 34.24 3.34 10.43
CA THR A 384 34.60 2.32 9.43
C THR A 384 35.61 1.31 10.02
N THR A 385 35.36 0.02 9.84
CA THR A 385 36.16 -1.07 10.43
C THR A 385 37.35 -1.50 9.57
N ARG A 386 37.36 -1.15 8.28
CA ARG A 386 38.45 -1.35 7.33
C ARG A 386 38.42 -0.30 6.23
N SER A 387 39.56 -0.07 5.61
CA SER A 387 39.69 0.79 4.44
C SER A 387 38.83 0.29 3.27
N GLY A 388 38.16 1.21 2.57
CA GLY A 388 37.20 0.94 1.49
C GLY A 388 35.75 0.92 1.93
N GLN A 389 35.45 1.01 3.23
CA GLN A 389 34.09 1.15 3.73
C GLN A 389 33.62 2.61 3.71
N SER A 390 32.32 2.80 3.56
CA SER A 390 31.64 4.08 3.79
C SER A 390 30.83 4.07 5.08
N LEU A 391 30.48 5.27 5.54
CA LEU A 391 29.37 5.49 6.46
C LEU A 391 28.20 6.01 5.63
N ALA A 392 27.22 5.16 5.40
CA ALA A 392 26.06 5.43 4.55
C ALA A 392 24.82 5.64 5.41
N ARG A 393 24.04 6.69 5.13
CA ARG A 393 22.76 6.97 5.80
C ARG A 393 21.77 5.86 5.45
N LYS A 394 21.19 5.17 6.44
CA LYS A 394 20.33 3.98 6.31
C LYS A 394 19.07 4.23 5.47
N THR A 395 18.67 5.49 5.35
CA THR A 395 17.60 5.99 4.49
C THR A 395 18.10 7.30 3.88
N ASN A 396 18.05 7.44 2.55
CA ASN A 396 18.50 8.67 1.88
C ASN A 396 17.73 9.88 2.43
N GLY A 397 18.44 10.88 2.93
CA GLY A 397 17.80 12.05 3.57
C GLY A 397 17.18 11.82 4.96
N GLY A 398 17.15 10.58 5.46
CA GLY A 398 16.61 10.21 6.77
C GLY A 398 17.49 10.67 7.93
N ASP A 399 16.98 11.58 8.74
CA ASP A 399 17.73 12.34 9.74
C ASP A 399 16.87 12.45 11.00
N THR A 400 17.32 11.79 12.07
CA THR A 400 16.66 11.74 13.38
C THR A 400 17.39 12.56 14.43
N GLY A 401 18.48 13.25 14.06
CA GLY A 401 19.39 13.88 15.01
C GLY A 401 20.14 12.86 15.87
N ASN A 402 20.41 11.65 15.33
CA ASN A 402 21.15 10.60 16.01
C ASN A 402 21.89 9.75 14.97
N ASP A 403 23.15 10.08 14.72
CA ASP A 403 23.96 9.49 13.64
C ASP A 403 24.12 7.95 13.75
N GLN A 404 24.03 7.37 14.95
CA GLN A 404 24.03 5.93 15.18
C GLN A 404 22.76 5.25 14.66
N ASN A 405 21.61 5.92 14.78
CA ASN A 405 20.35 5.50 14.18
C ASN A 405 20.28 5.84 12.69
N ASP A 406 20.91 6.94 12.26
CA ASP A 406 20.81 7.42 10.88
C ASP A 406 21.81 6.75 9.93
N PHE A 407 22.99 6.32 10.38
CA PHE A 407 24.04 5.74 9.51
C PHE A 407 24.43 4.30 9.88
N ALA A 408 24.93 3.54 8.90
CA ALA A 408 25.64 2.29 9.11
C ALA A 408 26.86 2.18 8.21
N ILE A 409 27.76 1.27 8.58
CA ILE A 409 28.93 0.92 7.75
C ILE A 409 28.43 0.18 6.51
N SER A 410 28.86 0.60 5.31
CA SER A 410 28.72 -0.21 4.10
C SER A 410 30.07 -0.65 3.56
N ASP A 411 30.12 -1.86 3.01
CA ASP A 411 31.22 -2.36 2.19
C ASP A 411 31.10 -1.94 0.71
N ASN A 412 30.02 -1.23 0.34
CA ASN A 412 29.74 -0.79 -1.04
C ASN A 412 29.49 0.73 -1.09
N PRO A 413 30.53 1.58 -1.14
CA PRO A 413 30.36 3.02 -1.20
C PRO A 413 29.66 3.49 -2.49
N THR A 414 28.60 4.29 -2.35
CA THR A 414 27.61 4.61 -3.40
C THR A 414 27.72 6.05 -3.95
N LYS A 415 28.95 6.54 -4.08
CA LYS A 415 29.31 7.91 -4.52
C LYS A 415 28.51 8.44 -5.72
N GLY A 416 27.64 9.41 -5.47
CA GLY A 416 26.76 10.07 -6.46
C GLY A 416 25.40 9.40 -6.65
N ALA A 417 25.00 8.48 -5.76
CA ALA A 417 23.85 7.61 -5.91
C ALA A 417 23.16 7.30 -4.57
N SER A 418 22.14 6.42 -4.59
CA SER A 418 21.42 5.99 -3.39
C SER A 418 22.17 4.93 -2.59
N ASN A 419 22.10 5.04 -1.27
CA ASN A 419 22.85 4.19 -0.35
C ASN A 419 22.47 2.70 -0.42
N ILE A 420 23.48 1.83 -0.45
CA ILE A 420 23.33 0.37 -0.36
C ILE A 420 23.96 -0.11 0.95
N ILE A 421 23.17 -0.72 1.83
CA ILE A 421 23.66 -1.28 3.11
C ILE A 421 23.33 -2.76 3.21
N ALA A 422 24.37 -3.60 3.18
CA ALA A 422 24.22 -5.05 3.17
C ALA A 422 23.93 -5.60 4.58
N THR A 423 22.74 -6.15 4.80
CA THR A 423 22.34 -6.72 6.10
C THR A 423 22.91 -8.12 6.34
N THR A 424 24.11 -8.21 6.89
CA THR A 424 24.80 -9.48 7.18
C THR A 424 24.17 -10.22 8.37
N GLN A 425 23.21 -11.13 8.13
CA GLN A 425 22.80 -12.09 9.17
C GLN A 425 23.90 -13.13 9.42
N THR A 426 24.62 -13.01 10.54
CA THR A 426 25.66 -13.98 10.93
C THR A 426 25.06 -15.26 11.51
N VAL A 427 24.88 -16.29 10.68
CA VAL A 427 24.64 -17.66 11.15
C VAL A 427 25.97 -18.30 11.57
N TYR A 428 26.13 -18.56 12.87
CA TYR A 428 27.31 -19.29 13.38
C TYR A 428 27.17 -20.80 13.20
N THR A 429 27.93 -21.38 12.26
CA THR A 429 28.28 -22.81 12.25
C THR A 429 29.81 -22.96 12.30
N GLY A 430 30.28 -23.92 13.10
CA GLY A 430 31.67 -23.94 13.57
C GLY A 430 32.68 -24.61 12.64
N GLY A 431 33.50 -23.81 11.97
CA GLY A 431 34.94 -24.07 11.83
C GLY A 431 35.44 -25.16 10.88
N THR A 432 35.73 -24.76 9.63
CA THR A 432 37.08 -24.89 9.04
C THR A 432 37.27 -23.82 7.94
N ARG A 433 38.45 -23.20 7.87
CA ARG A 433 38.87 -22.23 6.83
C ARG A 433 39.19 -22.99 5.52
N PRO A 434 38.71 -22.57 4.32
CA PRO A 434 39.45 -21.60 3.49
C PRO A 434 38.63 -20.59 2.66
N GLU A 435 39.37 -19.63 2.11
CA GLU A 435 39.10 -18.63 1.06
C GLU A 435 37.89 -17.69 1.16
N THR A 436 38.18 -16.41 1.41
CA THR A 436 37.25 -15.28 1.32
C THR A 436 37.45 -14.55 -0.02
N TYR A 437 36.53 -14.73 -0.97
CA TYR A 437 36.44 -13.88 -2.15
C TYR A 437 35.73 -12.57 -1.77
N THR A 438 36.45 -11.45 -1.75
CA THR A 438 35.93 -10.15 -1.29
C THR A 438 35.70 -9.17 -2.43
N THR A 439 34.75 -9.50 -3.32
CA THR A 439 34.03 -8.56 -4.18
C THR A 439 32.67 -9.17 -4.52
N PRO A 440 31.52 -8.56 -4.19
CA PRO A 440 30.37 -8.65 -5.06
C PRO A 440 30.71 -7.83 -6.31
N PRO A 441 30.82 -8.44 -7.51
CA PRO A 441 30.91 -7.65 -8.73
C PRO A 441 29.55 -6.94 -8.98
N PRO A 442 29.47 -5.99 -9.93
CA PRO A 442 28.21 -5.78 -10.62
C PRO A 442 27.71 -7.14 -11.11
N LEU A 443 26.44 -7.47 -10.86
CA LEU A 443 25.85 -8.78 -11.18
C LEU A 443 25.74 -8.97 -12.70
N MET A 444 26.87 -9.35 -13.29
CA MET A 444 27.01 -9.77 -14.67
C MET A 444 26.72 -11.26 -14.73
N VAL A 445 25.58 -11.63 -15.31
CA VAL A 445 25.13 -13.02 -15.39
C VAL A 445 24.87 -13.44 -16.83
N ILE A 446 25.02 -14.74 -17.10
CA ILE A 446 24.49 -15.43 -18.27
C ILE A 446 22.96 -15.38 -18.17
N ASN A 447 22.29 -14.84 -19.19
CA ASN A 447 20.86 -14.53 -19.14
C ASN A 447 20.00 -15.46 -20.00
N GLU A 448 20.47 -15.81 -21.19
CA GLU A 448 19.79 -16.73 -22.10
C GLU A 448 20.84 -17.41 -23.01
N PHE A 449 20.62 -18.67 -23.41
CA PHE A 449 21.46 -19.35 -24.40
C PHE A 449 20.69 -20.36 -25.25
N VAL A 450 21.24 -20.68 -26.42
CA VAL A 450 20.72 -21.73 -27.32
C VAL A 450 21.87 -22.68 -27.68
N SER A 451 21.72 -23.93 -27.25
CA SER A 451 22.64 -25.05 -27.49
C SER A 451 22.18 -26.01 -28.61
N ASP A 452 21.06 -25.73 -29.27
CA ASP A 452 20.47 -26.57 -30.32
C ASP A 452 19.62 -25.74 -31.31
N PRO A 453 20.23 -24.88 -32.17
CA PRO A 453 19.48 -23.97 -33.04
C PRO A 453 19.01 -24.62 -34.36
N ALA A 454 17.74 -24.41 -34.74
CA ALA A 454 17.15 -24.85 -36.02
C ALA A 454 17.99 -24.48 -37.26
N GLU A 455 18.33 -23.19 -37.35
CA GLU A 455 19.15 -22.58 -38.38
C GLU A 455 19.95 -21.43 -37.73
N GLY A 456 21.27 -21.40 -37.93
CA GLY A 456 22.13 -20.34 -37.41
C GLY A 456 23.31 -20.88 -36.60
N GLU A 457 23.74 -20.07 -35.64
CA GLU A 457 24.90 -20.32 -34.77
C GLU A 457 24.42 -20.44 -33.33
N GLU A 458 25.11 -21.24 -32.51
CA GLU A 458 24.97 -21.20 -31.05
C GLU A 458 25.32 -19.80 -30.51
N TRP A 459 24.65 -19.42 -29.42
CA TRP A 459 24.88 -18.13 -28.78
C TRP A 459 24.55 -18.16 -27.28
N VAL A 460 25.21 -17.27 -26.55
CA VAL A 460 25.04 -17.01 -25.13
C VAL A 460 24.82 -15.50 -24.96
N GLU A 461 23.88 -15.11 -24.12
CA GLU A 461 23.64 -13.73 -23.73
C GLU A 461 24.09 -13.48 -22.30
N LEU A 462 24.64 -12.29 -22.07
CA LEU A 462 24.90 -11.75 -20.74
C LEU A 462 23.96 -10.59 -20.43
N PHE A 463 23.57 -10.43 -19.17
CA PHE A 463 22.82 -9.28 -18.67
C PHE A 463 23.59 -8.60 -17.53
N ASN A 464 23.55 -7.26 -17.50
CA ASN A 464 24.08 -6.47 -16.40
C ASN A 464 22.96 -6.08 -15.42
N ALA A 465 22.78 -6.88 -14.37
CA ALA A 465 21.88 -6.57 -13.25
C ALA A 465 22.49 -5.57 -12.25
N GLY A 466 23.79 -5.28 -12.38
CA GLY A 466 24.46 -4.24 -11.62
C GLY A 466 23.95 -2.83 -11.95
N GLN A 467 23.97 -1.93 -10.97
CA GLN A 467 23.56 -0.52 -11.13
C GLN A 467 24.66 0.37 -11.71
N VAL A 468 25.79 -0.21 -12.15
CA VAL A 468 26.91 0.50 -12.79
C VAL A 468 27.25 -0.16 -14.14
N SER A 469 27.83 0.60 -15.07
CA SER A 469 28.27 0.05 -16.35
C SER A 469 29.54 -0.80 -16.20
N VAL A 470 29.57 -1.98 -16.83
CA VAL A 470 30.69 -2.93 -16.75
C VAL A 470 31.45 -2.95 -18.08
N ASP A 471 32.76 -2.70 -18.04
CA ASP A 471 33.62 -2.96 -19.19
C ASP A 471 34.06 -4.43 -19.20
N LEU A 472 33.62 -5.16 -20.23
CA LEU A 472 33.97 -6.57 -20.42
C LEU A 472 35.29 -6.76 -21.19
N ALA A 473 36.08 -5.70 -21.41
CA ALA A 473 37.38 -5.79 -22.06
C ALA A 473 38.31 -6.81 -21.36
N GLY A 474 38.61 -7.91 -22.05
CA GLY A 474 39.48 -8.97 -21.55
C GLY A 474 38.78 -10.07 -20.74
N TRP A 475 37.47 -9.97 -20.53
CA TRP A 475 36.64 -11.03 -19.95
C TRP A 475 36.47 -12.20 -20.93
N THR A 476 36.09 -13.38 -20.44
CA THR A 476 35.81 -14.57 -21.25
C THR A 476 34.48 -15.23 -20.93
N ILE A 477 33.86 -15.82 -21.95
CA ILE A 477 32.89 -16.92 -21.80
C ILE A 477 33.58 -18.22 -22.23
N GLU A 478 33.52 -19.25 -21.39
CA GLU A 478 34.19 -20.54 -21.60
C GLU A 478 33.17 -21.68 -21.51
N GLU A 479 33.34 -22.73 -22.33
CA GLU A 479 32.48 -23.94 -22.32
C GLU A 479 33.24 -25.17 -21.78
N GLY A 480 32.53 -26.26 -21.45
CA GLY A 480 33.06 -27.41 -20.71
C GLY A 480 34.13 -28.23 -21.45
N GLY A 481 34.19 -28.14 -22.78
CA GLY A 481 35.28 -28.63 -23.63
C GLY A 481 36.54 -27.75 -23.62
N GLY A 482 36.47 -26.55 -23.03
CA GLY A 482 37.60 -25.65 -22.78
C GLY A 482 37.82 -24.56 -23.83
N GLY A 483 36.89 -24.39 -24.78
CA GLY A 483 36.84 -23.27 -25.70
C GLY A 483 36.58 -21.93 -24.99
N LYS A 484 37.08 -20.82 -25.56
CA LYS A 484 37.10 -19.49 -24.91
C LYS A 484 36.78 -18.33 -25.86
N SER A 485 35.71 -17.61 -25.55
CA SER A 485 35.21 -16.45 -26.29
C SER A 485 35.59 -15.16 -25.58
N MET A 486 36.44 -14.32 -26.20
CA MET A 486 36.86 -13.03 -25.63
C MET A 486 35.76 -11.98 -25.74
N LEU A 487 35.57 -11.21 -24.68
CA LEU A 487 34.63 -10.08 -24.62
C LEU A 487 35.37 -8.74 -24.74
N ASN A 488 34.69 -7.74 -25.33
CA ASN A 488 35.29 -6.42 -25.65
C ASN A 488 34.24 -5.30 -25.79
N SER A 489 33.25 -5.27 -24.90
CA SER A 489 32.17 -4.28 -24.91
C SER A 489 31.82 -3.80 -23.50
N THR A 490 31.52 -2.50 -23.36
CA THR A 490 30.91 -1.96 -22.15
C THR A 490 29.39 -2.17 -22.18
N LEU A 491 28.81 -2.70 -21.09
CA LEU A 491 27.36 -2.81 -20.90
C LEU A 491 26.93 -1.78 -19.86
N MET A 492 25.88 -1.01 -20.12
CA MET A 492 25.23 -0.17 -19.11
C MET A 492 24.33 -1.02 -18.19
N PRO A 493 23.85 -0.50 -17.05
CA PRO A 493 22.84 -1.18 -16.24
C PRO A 493 21.62 -1.58 -17.07
N GLY A 494 21.08 -2.78 -16.83
CA GLY A 494 19.90 -3.28 -17.55
C GLY A 494 20.12 -3.60 -19.03
N GLN A 495 21.37 -3.64 -19.51
CA GLN A 495 21.67 -3.99 -20.90
C GLN A 495 22.03 -5.47 -21.07
N PHE A 496 21.59 -6.01 -22.20
CA PHE A 496 21.86 -7.36 -22.68
C PHE A 496 23.01 -7.34 -23.69
N LYS A 497 23.82 -8.40 -23.69
CA LYS A 497 24.93 -8.61 -24.63
C LYS A 497 24.94 -10.03 -25.14
N VAL A 498 24.49 -10.19 -26.38
CA VAL A 498 24.62 -11.44 -27.14
C VAL A 498 26.08 -11.66 -27.57
N ILE A 499 26.57 -12.86 -27.36
CA ILE A 499 27.76 -13.47 -27.96
C ILE A 499 27.29 -14.56 -28.92
N GLU A 500 27.32 -14.26 -30.22
CA GLU A 500 27.16 -15.25 -31.28
C GLU A 500 28.52 -15.89 -31.60
N LYS A 501 28.52 -17.13 -32.11
CA LYS A 501 29.73 -17.83 -32.55
C LYS A 501 30.76 -17.93 -31.43
N ILE A 502 30.37 -18.58 -30.33
CA ILE A 502 31.33 -18.93 -29.28
C ILE A 502 32.50 -19.74 -29.87
N ASN A 503 33.71 -19.55 -29.35
CA ASN A 503 34.85 -20.37 -29.71
C ASN A 503 34.78 -21.71 -28.97
N GLY A 504 33.84 -22.59 -29.35
CA GLY A 504 33.56 -23.86 -28.68
C GLY A 504 32.38 -24.57 -29.36
N SER A 505 31.69 -25.47 -28.65
CA SER A 505 30.36 -25.96 -29.06
C SER A 505 29.55 -26.38 -27.83
N LEU A 506 28.37 -25.81 -27.63
CA LEU A 506 27.47 -26.09 -26.51
C LEU A 506 26.81 -27.46 -26.68
N ASN A 507 27.21 -28.45 -25.88
CA ASN A 507 26.67 -29.80 -26.01
C ASN A 507 25.15 -29.80 -25.74
N ASN A 508 24.34 -30.18 -26.74
CA ASN A 508 22.87 -30.20 -26.70
C ASN A 508 22.33 -31.12 -25.57
N ALA A 509 23.12 -32.11 -25.16
CA ALA A 509 22.80 -33.02 -24.06
C ALA A 509 23.06 -32.43 -22.66
N GLY A 510 23.82 -31.34 -22.55
CA GLY A 510 24.27 -30.72 -21.30
C GLY A 510 25.75 -30.34 -21.33
N ASP A 511 26.06 -29.15 -20.84
CA ASP A 511 27.39 -28.56 -20.79
C ASP A 511 27.52 -27.63 -19.55
N THR A 512 28.61 -26.89 -19.44
CA THR A 512 28.73 -25.76 -18.51
C THR A 512 29.24 -24.50 -19.22
N LEU A 513 28.68 -23.35 -18.85
CA LEU A 513 29.09 -22.01 -19.26
C LEU A 513 29.78 -21.33 -18.08
N LEU A 514 30.96 -20.75 -18.30
CA LEU A 514 31.74 -20.03 -17.29
C LEU A 514 32.00 -18.60 -17.77
N LEU A 515 31.42 -17.60 -17.10
CA LEU A 515 31.75 -16.19 -17.29
C LEU A 515 32.90 -15.81 -16.35
N LYS A 516 33.95 -15.21 -16.90
CA LYS A 516 35.12 -14.76 -16.13
C LYS A 516 35.55 -13.35 -16.48
N ASN A 517 36.16 -12.67 -15.52
CA ASN A 517 36.70 -11.33 -15.70
C ASN A 517 38.11 -11.30 -16.31
N ASP A 518 38.62 -10.08 -16.51
CA ASP A 518 39.97 -9.72 -16.97
C ASP A 518 41.14 -10.37 -16.18
N ARG A 519 40.85 -11.04 -15.05
CA ARG A 519 41.82 -11.69 -14.16
C ARG A 519 41.65 -13.22 -14.09
N ASP A 520 40.88 -13.83 -14.99
CA ASP A 520 40.51 -15.27 -15.01
C ASP A 520 39.76 -15.73 -13.73
N ALA A 521 39.18 -14.79 -12.97
CA ALA A 521 38.31 -15.10 -11.84
C ALA A 521 36.87 -15.28 -12.33
N LEU A 522 36.20 -16.32 -11.81
CA LEU A 522 34.80 -16.62 -12.10
C LEU A 522 33.88 -15.48 -11.63
N VAL A 523 32.90 -15.14 -12.45
CA VAL A 523 31.87 -14.13 -12.19
C VAL A 523 30.48 -14.74 -12.18
N ASP A 524 30.19 -15.64 -13.12
CA ASP A 524 28.96 -16.45 -13.17
C ASP A 524 29.30 -17.85 -13.76
N LYS A 525 28.52 -18.86 -13.39
CA LYS A 525 28.57 -20.23 -13.92
C LYS A 525 27.16 -20.75 -14.08
N VAL A 526 26.88 -21.36 -15.22
CA VAL A 526 25.70 -22.22 -15.43
C VAL A 526 26.15 -23.64 -15.77
N ALA A 527 25.59 -24.65 -15.13
CA ALA A 527 25.64 -26.05 -15.59
C ALA A 527 24.25 -26.47 -16.07
N TYR A 528 24.16 -27.19 -17.19
CA TYR A 528 22.87 -27.57 -17.76
C TYR A 528 22.80 -29.02 -18.26
N GLY A 529 21.58 -29.54 -18.38
CA GLY A 529 21.29 -30.86 -18.92
C GLY A 529 21.94 -32.00 -18.14
N ALA A 530 22.69 -32.85 -18.85
CA ALA A 530 23.35 -34.03 -18.30
C ALA A 530 24.79 -33.82 -17.83
N TRP A 531 25.28 -32.58 -17.77
CA TRP A 531 26.64 -32.27 -17.31
C TRP A 531 26.85 -32.63 -15.83
N GLU A 532 28.06 -33.08 -15.48
CA GLU A 532 28.42 -33.56 -14.14
C GLU A 532 29.54 -32.68 -13.55
N ASP A 533 29.18 -31.53 -12.99
CA ASP A 533 30.11 -30.57 -12.37
C ASP A 533 30.46 -30.90 -10.91
N GLY A 534 29.58 -31.64 -10.24
CA GLY A 534 29.61 -31.92 -8.81
C GLY A 534 28.22 -32.03 -8.18
N ASN A 535 27.19 -31.38 -8.73
CA ASN A 535 25.84 -31.37 -8.18
C ASN A 535 24.71 -31.42 -9.23
N ARG A 536 24.82 -32.31 -10.24
CA ARG A 536 23.89 -32.54 -11.37
C ARG A 536 22.36 -32.64 -11.09
N GLY A 537 21.91 -32.52 -9.84
CA GLY A 537 20.52 -32.23 -9.46
C GLY A 537 20.14 -30.74 -9.42
N ASP A 538 21.09 -29.80 -9.48
CA ASP A 538 20.85 -28.35 -9.58
C ASP A 538 21.00 -27.79 -11.01
N ASN A 539 21.44 -28.58 -11.99
CA ASN A 539 21.58 -28.15 -13.40
C ASN A 539 20.31 -27.49 -13.99
N ALA A 540 20.50 -26.43 -14.76
CA ALA A 540 19.50 -25.89 -15.68
C ALA A 540 19.01 -26.96 -16.68
N PRO A 541 17.77 -26.87 -17.20
CA PRO A 541 17.30 -27.80 -18.21
C PRO A 541 18.05 -27.61 -19.54
N ALA A 542 18.28 -28.70 -20.28
CA ALA A 542 18.75 -28.60 -21.66
C ALA A 542 17.56 -28.30 -22.60
N ALA A 543 17.72 -27.32 -23.48
CA ALA A 543 16.79 -27.05 -24.57
C ALA A 543 17.14 -27.89 -25.81
N SER A 544 16.11 -28.31 -26.54
CA SER A 544 16.22 -28.83 -27.91
C SER A 544 15.74 -27.79 -28.92
N ASP A 545 16.09 -27.96 -30.19
CA ASP A 545 15.59 -27.19 -31.34
C ASP A 545 14.06 -26.90 -31.26
N PRO A 546 13.59 -25.64 -31.43
CA PRO A 546 14.32 -24.37 -31.64
C PRO A 546 14.46 -23.54 -30.34
N ASN A 547 14.38 -24.19 -29.18
CA ASN A 547 14.12 -23.56 -27.89
C ASN A 547 15.39 -22.97 -27.25
N SER A 548 15.23 -21.96 -26.40
CA SER A 548 16.30 -21.43 -25.56
C SER A 548 16.24 -21.95 -24.13
N VAL A 549 17.35 -21.87 -23.42
CA VAL A 549 17.41 -21.93 -21.95
C VAL A 549 17.53 -20.48 -21.46
N ALA A 550 16.48 -19.96 -20.83
CA ALA A 550 16.38 -18.58 -20.39
C ALA A 550 16.29 -18.50 -18.87
N ARG A 551 17.01 -17.54 -18.28
CA ARG A 551 16.94 -17.21 -16.85
C ARG A 551 15.56 -16.63 -16.55
N ARG A 552 14.86 -17.16 -15.54
CA ARG A 552 13.42 -16.90 -15.32
C ARG A 552 13.16 -15.41 -15.10
N ARG A 553 13.89 -14.77 -14.17
CA ARG A 553 13.93 -13.31 -13.98
C ARG A 553 15.30 -12.83 -14.46
N ASP A 554 15.34 -11.87 -15.38
CA ASP A 554 16.62 -11.31 -15.87
C ASP A 554 17.48 -10.85 -14.68
N GLY A 555 18.75 -11.26 -14.66
CA GLY A 555 19.66 -10.88 -13.59
C GLY A 555 19.53 -11.63 -12.25
N ALA A 556 18.56 -12.54 -12.08
CA ALA A 556 18.39 -13.29 -10.84
C ALA A 556 19.25 -14.55 -10.81
N ASP A 557 20.21 -14.58 -9.89
CA ASP A 557 21.08 -15.72 -9.60
C ASP A 557 20.89 -16.14 -8.13
N THR A 558 20.51 -17.40 -7.92
CA THR A 558 20.40 -18.04 -6.60
C THR A 558 21.51 -19.06 -6.36
N GLY A 559 22.38 -19.29 -7.35
CA GLY A 559 23.37 -20.37 -7.35
C GLY A 559 22.74 -21.76 -7.53
N VAL A 560 21.53 -21.85 -8.11
CA VAL A 560 20.79 -23.10 -8.34
C VAL A 560 20.16 -23.05 -9.73
N ASP A 561 20.93 -23.48 -10.74
CA ASP A 561 20.62 -23.32 -12.17
C ASP A 561 19.23 -23.86 -12.58
N SER A 562 18.70 -24.88 -11.90
CA SER A 562 17.39 -25.50 -12.14
C SER A 562 16.21 -24.65 -11.69
N GLU A 563 16.40 -23.81 -10.67
CA GLU A 563 15.43 -22.82 -10.20
C GLU A 563 15.59 -21.52 -11.00
N ASP A 564 16.83 -21.13 -11.31
CA ASP A 564 17.14 -19.87 -12.00
C ASP A 564 16.79 -19.90 -13.50
N PHE A 565 16.81 -21.05 -14.18
CA PHE A 565 16.53 -21.18 -15.62
C PHE A 565 15.29 -22.01 -15.95
N THR A 566 14.79 -21.87 -17.18
CA THR A 566 13.77 -22.75 -17.79
C THR A 566 13.90 -22.77 -19.32
N VAL A 567 13.19 -23.68 -20.00
CA VAL A 567 13.18 -23.77 -21.47
C VAL A 567 12.06 -22.91 -22.07
N THR A 568 12.36 -22.07 -23.07
CA THR A 568 11.36 -21.26 -23.78
C THR A 568 11.32 -21.58 -25.27
N SER A 569 10.12 -21.55 -25.86
CA SER A 569 9.93 -21.71 -27.31
C SER A 569 9.96 -20.39 -28.09
N THR A 570 10.44 -19.30 -27.48
CA THR A 570 10.51 -17.96 -28.08
C THR A 570 11.78 -17.25 -27.61
N PRO A 571 12.96 -17.61 -28.16
CA PRO A 571 14.22 -17.02 -27.72
C PRO A 571 14.24 -15.49 -27.87
N THR A 572 14.72 -14.80 -26.83
CA THR A 572 14.56 -13.34 -26.65
C THR A 572 15.79 -12.50 -26.98
N LYS A 573 16.98 -13.12 -27.12
CA LYS A 573 18.17 -12.66 -27.87
C LYS A 573 18.27 -11.14 -28.11
N GLY A 574 18.79 -10.43 -27.12
CA GLY A 574 19.02 -8.98 -27.12
C GLY A 574 17.93 -8.18 -26.40
N ALA A 575 16.99 -8.84 -25.73
CA ALA A 575 15.84 -8.25 -25.04
C ALA A 575 15.45 -9.08 -23.80
N PRO A 576 14.67 -8.51 -22.85
CA PRO A 576 14.23 -9.19 -21.62
C PRO A 576 13.57 -10.56 -21.85
N ASN A 577 13.86 -11.52 -20.97
CA ASN A 577 13.39 -12.90 -21.10
C ASN A 577 11.87 -13.03 -20.97
N ASN A 578 11.21 -13.50 -22.03
CA ASN A 578 9.76 -13.71 -22.06
C ASN A 578 9.40 -15.13 -21.62
N VAL A 579 9.53 -15.39 -20.31
CA VAL A 579 9.29 -16.71 -19.68
C VAL A 579 7.83 -16.85 -19.21
N PRO A 580 7.00 -17.70 -19.85
CA PRO A 580 5.61 -17.88 -19.45
C PRO A 580 5.48 -18.96 -18.37
N THR A 581 5.53 -18.60 -17.08
CA THR A 581 5.27 -19.56 -15.98
C THR A 581 4.64 -18.91 -14.76
N GLN A 582 3.70 -19.62 -14.10
CA GLN A 582 2.87 -19.08 -13.00
C GLN A 582 3.63 -18.81 -11.68
N GLU A 583 4.92 -19.16 -11.59
CA GLU A 583 5.69 -19.09 -10.35
C GLU A 583 6.37 -17.73 -10.15
N MET A 584 6.83 -17.06 -11.23
CA MET A 584 7.40 -15.69 -11.14
C MET A 584 6.38 -14.67 -10.64
N GLN A 585 5.10 -14.87 -10.97
CA GLN A 585 3.98 -14.08 -10.42
C GLN A 585 3.79 -14.26 -8.90
N SER A 586 4.57 -15.11 -8.22
CA SER A 586 4.49 -15.29 -6.76
C SER A 586 5.62 -14.63 -5.97
N GLU A 587 6.76 -14.31 -6.59
CA GLU A 587 7.85 -13.55 -5.95
C GLU A 587 7.78 -12.05 -6.30
N ASN A 588 7.60 -11.69 -7.59
CA ASN A 588 7.31 -10.29 -7.98
C ASN A 588 6.09 -9.74 -7.20
N ALA A 589 5.13 -10.60 -6.88
CA ALA A 589 3.94 -10.24 -6.14
C ALA A 589 4.13 -10.00 -4.63
N ARG A 590 5.27 -10.41 -4.05
CA ARG A 590 5.67 -10.02 -2.68
C ARG A 590 6.34 -8.65 -2.62
N GLU A 591 6.68 -8.09 -3.79
CA GLU A 591 7.11 -6.69 -3.91
C GLU A 591 5.90 -5.74 -3.93
N ILE A 592 4.66 -6.27 -3.94
CA ILE A 592 3.40 -5.50 -3.77
C ILE A 592 3.04 -5.43 -2.29
N ILE A 593 2.86 -4.20 -1.77
CA ILE A 593 2.46 -3.91 -0.38
C ILE A 593 1.27 -2.96 -0.34
N PHE A 594 0.60 -2.84 0.81
CA PHE A 594 -0.26 -1.69 1.10
C PHE A 594 0.61 -0.42 1.26
N ASN A 595 0.17 0.72 0.71
CA ASN A 595 0.94 1.97 0.74
C ASN A 595 0.23 3.12 1.44
N GLU A 596 -1.00 3.43 1.06
CA GLU A 596 -1.80 4.47 1.71
C GLU A 596 -3.27 4.03 1.75
N ILE A 597 -4.01 4.48 2.76
CA ILE A 597 -5.38 4.03 3.02
C ILE A 597 -6.17 5.23 3.53
N MET A 598 -7.35 5.46 2.97
CA MET A 598 -8.34 6.37 3.53
C MET A 598 -9.49 5.54 4.11
N PRO A 599 -9.40 5.12 5.39
CA PRO A 599 -10.49 4.41 6.05
C PRO A 599 -11.62 5.34 6.50
N ASP A 600 -11.31 6.57 6.91
CA ASP A 600 -12.28 7.51 7.49
C ASP A 600 -12.31 8.84 6.70
N PRO A 601 -12.91 8.89 5.50
CA PRO A 601 -12.95 10.09 4.68
C PRO A 601 -13.91 11.16 5.23
N ARG A 602 -13.53 12.44 5.14
CA ARG A 602 -14.43 13.55 5.51
C ARG A 602 -15.69 13.58 4.64
N GLY A 603 -16.85 13.43 5.28
CA GLY A 603 -18.16 13.49 4.62
C GLY A 603 -18.88 12.13 4.59
N ALA A 604 -18.98 11.53 3.40
CA ALA A 604 -19.69 10.26 3.21
C ALA A 604 -18.71 9.09 3.05
N GLU A 605 -19.02 7.96 3.67
CA GLU A 605 -18.20 6.72 3.66
C GLU A 605 -17.85 6.21 2.24
N THR A 606 -18.58 6.64 1.20
CA THR A 606 -18.34 6.22 -0.19
C THR A 606 -16.96 6.61 -0.74
N ALA A 607 -16.22 7.50 -0.06
CA ALA A 607 -14.89 7.96 -0.44
C ALA A 607 -13.72 7.16 0.20
N GLU A 608 -14.00 6.01 0.81
CA GLU A 608 -12.97 5.07 1.27
C GLU A 608 -12.13 4.51 0.12
N TRP A 609 -10.83 4.35 0.34
CA TRP A 609 -9.93 3.69 -0.61
C TRP A 609 -8.72 3.02 0.04
N ILE A 610 -8.20 1.99 -0.64
CA ILE A 610 -6.94 1.31 -0.34
C ILE A 610 -6.00 1.53 -1.52
N GLU A 611 -4.74 1.85 -1.26
CA GLU A 611 -3.69 1.85 -2.28
C GLU A 611 -2.66 0.73 -2.04
N LEU A 612 -2.27 0.08 -3.13
CA LEU A 612 -1.12 -0.83 -3.19
C LEU A 612 0.06 -0.16 -3.91
N HIS A 613 1.29 -0.36 -3.43
CA HIS A 613 2.52 0.05 -4.12
C HIS A 613 3.31 -1.16 -4.60
N ASN A 614 3.79 -1.09 -5.85
CA ASN A 614 4.75 -2.05 -6.40
C ASN A 614 6.18 -1.56 -6.13
N LYS A 615 6.85 -2.11 -5.11
CA LYS A 615 8.26 -1.80 -4.82
C LYS A 615 9.23 -2.39 -5.85
N GLY A 616 8.74 -3.29 -6.72
CA GLY A 616 9.52 -3.99 -7.73
C GLY A 616 10.03 -3.10 -8.86
N GLY A 617 11.01 -3.64 -9.59
CA GLY A 617 11.59 -3.02 -10.80
C GLY A 617 10.86 -3.40 -12.10
N ALA A 618 9.80 -4.20 -12.03
CA ALA A 618 9.02 -4.67 -13.18
C ALA A 618 7.52 -4.55 -12.90
N ALA A 619 6.71 -4.50 -13.95
CA ALA A 619 5.25 -4.50 -13.84
C ALA A 619 4.73 -5.85 -13.32
N VAL A 620 3.64 -5.81 -12.55
CA VAL A 620 3.03 -6.98 -11.90
C VAL A 620 1.54 -6.98 -12.18
N THR A 621 1.02 -8.04 -12.82
CA THR A 621 -0.43 -8.24 -12.87
C THR A 621 -0.96 -8.68 -11.51
N LEU A 622 -2.05 -8.07 -11.07
CA LEU A 622 -2.78 -8.44 -9.86
C LEU A 622 -3.75 -9.62 -10.08
N ALA A 623 -3.79 -10.22 -11.27
CA ALA A 623 -4.75 -11.26 -11.63
C ALA A 623 -4.81 -12.41 -10.59
N GLY A 624 -5.92 -12.51 -9.86
CA GLY A 624 -6.14 -13.52 -8.82
C GLY A 624 -5.55 -13.21 -7.43
N PHE A 625 -4.86 -12.08 -7.24
CA PHE A 625 -4.58 -11.55 -5.90
C PHE A 625 -5.89 -11.31 -5.16
N ALA A 626 -5.84 -11.23 -3.83
CA ALA A 626 -7.01 -10.87 -3.04
C ALA A 626 -6.67 -9.99 -1.84
N ILE A 627 -7.50 -8.99 -1.56
CA ILE A 627 -7.52 -8.29 -0.27
C ILE A 627 -8.61 -8.94 0.59
N GLN A 628 -8.31 -9.15 1.88
CA GLN A 628 -9.26 -9.62 2.87
C GLN A 628 -9.18 -8.75 4.12
N ASP A 629 -10.32 -8.38 4.67
CA ASP A 629 -10.44 -7.61 5.91
C ASP A 629 -10.37 -8.51 7.16
N ARG A 630 -10.64 -7.92 8.33
CA ARG A 630 -10.76 -8.64 9.60
C ARG A 630 -12.05 -9.47 9.73
N SER A 631 -13.14 -9.11 9.04
CA SER A 631 -14.38 -9.92 9.06
C SER A 631 -14.26 -11.23 8.26
N GLY A 632 -13.37 -11.24 7.27
CA GLY A 632 -13.17 -12.32 6.31
C GLY A 632 -13.77 -12.05 4.92
N ALA A 633 -14.40 -10.88 4.71
CA ALA A 633 -14.83 -10.40 3.40
C ALA A 633 -13.62 -10.24 2.47
N ARG A 634 -13.71 -10.77 1.25
CA ARG A 634 -12.54 -10.97 0.37
C ARG A 634 -12.81 -10.51 -1.06
N TYR A 635 -12.14 -9.44 -1.47
CA TYR A 635 -12.09 -8.98 -2.85
C TYR A 635 -11.00 -9.75 -3.61
N THR A 636 -11.24 -10.11 -4.87
CA THR A 636 -10.25 -10.81 -5.73
C THR A 636 -10.09 -10.06 -7.04
N PHE A 637 -8.85 -9.70 -7.38
CA PHE A 637 -8.53 -8.85 -8.53
C PHE A 637 -8.72 -9.61 -9.86
N GLY A 638 -9.32 -8.91 -10.83
CA GLY A 638 -9.60 -9.44 -12.17
C GLY A 638 -8.35 -9.59 -13.06
N ALA A 639 -8.50 -10.34 -14.16
CA ALA A 639 -7.41 -10.68 -15.08
C ALA A 639 -6.80 -9.48 -15.85
N SER A 640 -7.41 -8.29 -15.76
CA SER A 640 -6.96 -7.05 -16.39
C SER A 640 -6.29 -6.07 -15.43
N ALA A 641 -6.16 -6.40 -14.13
CA ALA A 641 -5.53 -5.54 -13.15
C ALA A 641 -4.00 -5.71 -13.16
N SER A 642 -3.25 -4.61 -13.11
CA SER A 642 -1.79 -4.59 -13.01
C SER A 642 -1.28 -3.30 -12.36
N ILE A 643 -0.10 -3.36 -11.78
CA ILE A 643 0.67 -2.22 -11.28
C ILE A 643 2.00 -2.16 -12.02
N GLU A 644 2.34 -1.01 -12.58
CA GLU A 644 3.64 -0.79 -13.25
C GLU A 644 4.81 -0.81 -12.25
N ALA A 645 6.04 -0.94 -12.77
CA ALA A 645 7.25 -0.87 -11.96
C ALA A 645 7.29 0.44 -11.14
N ARG A 646 7.49 0.35 -9.82
CA ARG A 646 7.43 1.50 -8.88
C ARG A 646 6.09 2.26 -8.84
N GLY A 647 5.06 1.77 -9.52
CA GLY A 647 3.73 2.38 -9.59
C GLY A 647 2.81 2.05 -8.41
N PHE A 648 1.68 2.75 -8.37
CA PHE A 648 0.64 2.64 -7.36
C PHE A 648 -0.68 2.14 -7.99
N PHE A 649 -1.54 1.51 -7.19
CA PHE A 649 -2.86 1.05 -7.61
C PHE A 649 -3.90 1.37 -6.53
N ILE A 650 -4.81 2.30 -6.82
CA ILE A 650 -5.89 2.73 -5.94
C ILE A 650 -7.11 1.83 -6.16
N LEU A 651 -7.77 1.46 -5.06
CA LEU A 651 -8.98 0.65 -5.03
C LEU A 651 -10.05 1.40 -4.21
N GLU A 652 -10.99 2.05 -4.89
CA GLU A 652 -12.05 2.88 -4.31
C GLU A 652 -13.31 2.06 -3.95
N ARG A 653 -13.98 2.38 -2.83
CA ARG A 653 -15.04 1.54 -2.19
C ARG A 653 -16.13 1.02 -3.12
N GLU A 654 -16.56 1.81 -4.12
CA GLU A 654 -17.55 1.40 -5.11
C GLU A 654 -17.13 0.17 -5.94
N SER A 655 -15.82 -0.11 -6.04
CA SER A 655 -15.24 -1.17 -6.87
C SER A 655 -15.02 -2.52 -6.15
N PHE A 656 -15.03 -2.58 -4.82
CA PHE A 656 -14.53 -3.78 -4.10
C PHE A 656 -15.37 -4.35 -2.94
N GLN A 657 -16.41 -3.65 -2.47
CA GLN A 657 -17.40 -4.17 -1.49
C GLN A 657 -16.84 -4.71 -0.16
N ILE A 658 -15.63 -4.32 0.23
CA ILE A 658 -15.15 -4.41 1.62
C ILE A 658 -15.39 -3.04 2.27
N VAL A 659 -15.85 -3.04 3.51
CA VAL A 659 -15.99 -1.83 4.35
C VAL A 659 -14.71 -1.69 5.18
N LEU A 660 -14.07 -0.52 5.16
CA LEU A 660 -12.90 -0.27 5.99
C LEU A 660 -13.35 0.12 7.40
N ASN A 661 -13.13 -0.73 8.41
CA ASN A 661 -13.55 -0.36 9.76
C ASN A 661 -12.69 0.78 10.33
N ASN A 662 -13.33 1.90 10.70
CA ASN A 662 -12.67 3.05 11.32
C ASN A 662 -11.94 2.72 12.64
N THR A 663 -12.19 1.57 13.28
CA THR A 663 -11.39 1.11 14.41
C THR A 663 -11.08 -0.38 14.32
N ASN A 664 -9.85 -0.75 14.71
CA ASN A 664 -9.38 -2.13 14.89
C ASN A 664 -9.51 -3.02 13.63
N GLU A 665 -9.32 -2.45 12.43
CA GLU A 665 -9.29 -3.18 11.16
C GLU A 665 -7.94 -3.89 10.93
N THR A 666 -7.91 -4.90 10.08
CA THR A 666 -6.69 -5.55 9.59
C THR A 666 -6.86 -6.02 8.16
N LEU A 667 -6.35 -5.25 7.20
CA LEU A 667 -6.29 -5.69 5.80
C LEU A 667 -5.12 -6.64 5.58
N SER A 668 -5.37 -7.70 4.83
CA SER A 668 -4.41 -8.73 4.46
C SER A 668 -4.42 -8.92 2.94
N LEU A 669 -3.28 -8.69 2.29
CA LEU A 669 -3.08 -8.92 0.87
C LEU A 669 -2.60 -10.35 0.64
N PHE A 670 -3.19 -11.04 -0.32
CA PHE A 670 -2.89 -12.43 -0.68
C PHE A 670 -2.49 -12.58 -2.13
N LEU A 671 -1.51 -13.45 -2.37
CA LEU A 671 -1.06 -13.91 -3.67
C LEU A 671 -2.13 -14.79 -4.37
N PRO A 672 -2.07 -14.97 -5.69
CA PRO A 672 -2.98 -15.85 -6.43
C PRO A 672 -2.96 -17.33 -6.00
N ASN A 673 -1.85 -17.78 -5.38
CA ASN A 673 -1.73 -19.12 -4.79
C ASN A 673 -2.30 -19.24 -3.36
N GLY A 674 -2.83 -18.15 -2.79
CA GLY A 674 -3.43 -18.09 -1.46
C GLY A 674 -2.47 -17.82 -0.30
N ALA A 675 -1.17 -17.64 -0.54
CA ALA A 675 -0.23 -17.20 0.50
C ALA A 675 -0.41 -15.69 0.82
N LEU A 676 -0.07 -15.29 2.05
CA LEU A 676 -0.08 -13.88 2.46
C LEU A 676 1.11 -13.14 1.81
N ALA A 677 0.85 -11.98 1.23
CA ALA A 677 1.85 -11.06 0.67
C ALA A 677 2.21 -9.96 1.67
N ASP A 678 1.20 -9.25 2.20
CA ASP A 678 1.38 -8.13 3.12
C ASP A 678 0.18 -7.97 4.09
N ARG A 679 0.37 -7.21 5.17
CA ARG A 679 -0.67 -6.90 6.16
C ARG A 679 -0.48 -5.52 6.78
N VAL A 680 -1.58 -4.78 6.87
CA VAL A 680 -1.71 -3.49 7.58
C VAL A 680 -2.84 -3.57 8.61
N GLN A 681 -2.67 -2.87 9.73
CA GLN A 681 -3.62 -2.81 10.84
C GLN A 681 -3.61 -1.40 11.45
N TRP A 682 -4.79 -0.88 11.80
CA TRP A 682 -4.92 0.37 12.55
C TRP A 682 -5.93 0.23 13.70
N GLU A 683 -5.68 0.93 14.81
CA GLU A 683 -6.50 0.83 16.02
C GLU A 683 -7.67 1.82 16.01
N SER A 684 -7.43 3.05 15.55
CA SER A 684 -8.45 4.06 15.23
C SER A 684 -7.99 4.92 14.07
N ALA A 685 -8.88 5.16 13.12
CA ALA A 685 -8.79 6.22 12.14
C ALA A 685 -9.18 7.59 12.74
N GLN A 686 -8.99 8.65 11.96
CA GLN A 686 -9.38 10.03 12.29
C GLN A 686 -9.91 10.71 11.03
N GLU A 687 -11.06 11.39 11.15
CA GLU A 687 -11.82 11.90 9.99
C GLU A 687 -11.00 12.82 9.05
N GLY A 688 -10.77 12.33 7.84
CA GLY A 688 -10.03 12.97 6.76
C GLY A 688 -8.52 12.83 6.86
N LEU A 689 -7.99 11.91 7.68
CA LEU A 689 -6.58 11.53 7.65
C LEU A 689 -6.40 10.21 6.91
N ALA A 690 -5.45 10.18 5.99
CA ALA A 690 -4.98 8.90 5.43
C ALA A 690 -3.99 8.23 6.38
N PHE A 691 -4.01 6.90 6.44
CA PHE A 691 -2.94 6.10 7.03
C PHE A 691 -1.93 5.82 5.93
N ALA A 692 -0.72 6.38 6.04
CA ALA A 692 0.28 6.38 4.98
C ALA A 692 1.58 5.70 5.44
N PHE A 693 2.12 4.81 4.60
CA PHE A 693 3.35 4.08 4.85
C PHE A 693 4.56 4.85 4.30
N LYS A 694 5.44 5.34 5.17
CA LYS A 694 6.68 6.01 4.77
C LYS A 694 7.84 5.51 5.63
N GLU A 695 8.99 5.25 5.00
CA GLU A 695 10.23 4.87 5.70
C GLU A 695 10.05 3.66 6.65
N ASN A 696 9.23 2.70 6.21
CA ASN A 696 8.84 1.49 6.94
C ASN A 696 8.01 1.73 8.22
N VAL A 697 7.35 2.88 8.33
CA VAL A 697 6.44 3.26 9.41
C VAL A 697 5.08 3.69 8.82
N TRP A 698 3.97 3.20 9.39
CA TRP A 698 2.65 3.74 9.10
C TRP A 698 2.38 4.97 9.96
N SER A 699 1.81 6.03 9.38
CA SER A 699 1.50 7.28 10.08
C SER A 699 0.26 7.95 9.52
N TRP A 700 -0.53 8.58 10.39
CA TRP A 700 -1.67 9.41 9.97
C TRP A 700 -1.19 10.72 9.36
N THR A 701 -1.71 11.10 8.19
CA THR A 701 -1.37 12.33 7.48
C THR A 701 -2.58 13.20 7.16
N THR A 702 -2.43 14.52 7.35
CA THR A 702 -3.38 15.55 6.89
C THR A 702 -3.29 15.85 5.38
N THR A 703 -2.37 15.20 4.67
CA THR A 703 -2.18 15.33 3.22
C THR A 703 -2.13 13.93 2.61
N PRO A 704 -3.30 13.36 2.24
CA PRO A 704 -3.35 12.14 1.45
C PRO A 704 -2.64 12.32 0.10
N THR A 705 -2.04 11.24 -0.40
CA THR A 705 -1.18 11.21 -1.59
C THR A 705 -1.51 10.07 -2.59
N PRO A 706 -2.79 9.77 -2.87
CA PRO A 706 -3.16 8.69 -3.80
C PRO A 706 -2.52 8.89 -5.18
N GLY A 707 -1.97 7.82 -5.73
CA GLY A 707 -1.21 7.76 -6.98
C GLY A 707 0.26 8.18 -6.85
N ALA A 708 0.75 8.52 -5.65
CA ALA A 708 2.04 9.17 -5.46
C ALA A 708 2.81 8.72 -4.20
N ALA A 709 4.06 9.15 -4.08
CA ALA A 709 4.90 8.83 -2.92
C ALA A 709 4.46 9.60 -1.66
N ASN A 710 4.31 8.85 -0.56
CA ASN A 710 3.65 9.32 0.66
C ASN A 710 4.27 10.56 1.32
N ARG A 711 3.41 11.50 1.73
CA ARG A 711 3.80 12.75 2.41
C ARG A 711 3.14 12.88 3.78
N ILE A 712 3.86 12.50 4.83
CA ILE A 712 3.38 12.65 6.21
C ILE A 712 3.34 14.14 6.60
N THR A 713 2.16 14.61 7.00
CA THR A 713 1.92 15.96 7.53
C THR A 713 1.02 15.85 8.75
N THR A 714 1.39 16.49 9.86
CA THR A 714 0.62 16.45 11.12
C THR A 714 -0.09 17.78 11.37
N PRO A 715 -1.26 17.78 12.05
CA PRO A 715 -2.00 19.00 12.34
C PRO A 715 -1.20 19.88 13.33
N SER A 716 -0.92 21.12 12.92
CA SER A 716 -0.13 22.06 13.72
C SER A 716 -0.98 22.71 14.83
N PRO A 717 -0.50 22.79 16.09
CA PRO A 717 -1.27 23.34 17.20
C PRO A 717 -1.46 24.87 17.04
N SER A 718 -2.70 25.30 16.80
CA SER A 718 -3.03 26.72 16.66
C SER A 718 -2.80 27.50 17.96
N SER A 719 -2.02 28.58 17.89
CA SER A 719 -1.70 29.40 19.05
C SER A 719 -2.76 30.49 19.33
N SER A 720 -3.04 30.73 20.61
CA SER A 720 -3.76 31.92 21.07
C SER A 720 -3.00 32.57 22.22
N THR A 721 -3.03 33.91 22.30
CA THR A 721 -2.12 34.70 23.14
C THR A 721 -2.83 35.26 24.37
N ASN A 722 -2.14 35.25 25.52
CA ASN A 722 -2.34 36.28 26.54
C ASN A 722 -1.08 36.51 27.38
N GLN A 723 -0.75 37.78 27.62
CA GLN A 723 0.33 38.19 28.52
C GLN A 723 -0.25 38.71 29.84
N ARG A 724 0.30 38.29 30.99
CA ARG A 724 0.66 39.23 32.08
C ARG A 724 1.58 38.62 33.13
N ALA A 725 2.58 39.41 33.51
CA ALA A 725 3.74 39.02 34.32
C ALA A 725 3.50 39.00 35.84
N ALA A 726 4.37 38.26 36.54
CA ALA A 726 5.02 38.72 37.77
C ALA A 726 6.43 38.09 37.89
N ASN A 727 7.37 38.80 38.50
CA ASN A 727 8.76 38.37 38.72
C ASN A 727 8.92 37.64 40.07
N VAL A 728 10.08 37.00 40.34
CA VAL A 728 11.06 37.48 41.35
C VAL A 728 12.33 36.59 41.45
N ALA A 729 13.50 37.25 41.36
CA ALA A 729 14.83 36.93 41.91
C ALA A 729 15.58 35.61 41.56
N ALA A 730 16.89 35.67 41.79
CA ALA A 730 17.90 34.62 41.64
C ALA A 730 18.93 34.72 42.77
N GLU A 731 19.72 33.66 42.99
CA GLU A 731 21.08 33.55 43.56
C GLU A 731 21.31 32.01 43.76
N ASP A 732 22.28 31.36 43.11
CA ASP A 732 23.75 31.42 43.24
C ASP A 732 24.28 30.69 44.50
N ASP A 733 24.94 29.54 44.30
CA ASP A 733 26.37 29.33 44.62
C ASP A 733 26.83 27.95 44.06
N SER A 734 28.08 27.57 44.32
CA SER A 734 28.84 26.50 43.69
C SER A 734 29.53 25.57 44.71
N GLU A 735 29.86 24.33 44.30
CA GLU A 735 31.19 23.71 44.52
C GLU A 735 31.33 22.34 43.82
N ASN A 736 32.54 21.76 43.84
CA ASN A 736 32.96 20.62 43.00
C ASN A 736 33.87 19.66 43.79
N ARG A 737 33.56 18.34 43.83
CA ARG A 737 34.62 17.29 43.88
C ARG A 737 34.20 15.83 43.58
N THR A 738 34.69 15.33 42.45
CA THR A 738 35.42 14.06 42.22
C THR A 738 34.90 12.67 42.65
N GLU A 739 34.91 11.78 41.64
CA GLU A 739 35.26 10.34 41.62
C GLU A 739 34.20 9.23 41.81
N ASN A 740 33.85 8.62 40.66
CA ASN A 740 33.64 7.19 40.41
C ASN A 740 32.68 6.38 41.29
N SER A 741 31.40 6.32 40.91
CA SER A 741 30.93 5.31 39.93
C SER A 741 29.39 5.26 39.82
N VAL A 742 28.90 4.57 38.78
CA VAL A 742 27.48 4.20 38.50
C VAL A 742 26.59 5.32 37.91
N ALA A 743 26.09 5.04 36.69
CA ALA A 743 24.96 5.62 35.95
C ALA A 743 24.95 7.15 35.62
N PRO A 744 24.57 7.55 34.39
CA PRO A 744 24.01 8.88 34.16
C PRO A 744 22.62 8.95 34.83
N ASN A 745 22.36 10.03 35.54
CA ASN A 745 21.29 10.09 36.55
C ASN A 745 19.87 10.02 35.98
N ILE A 746 19.06 9.12 36.57
CA ILE A 746 17.63 9.36 36.77
C ILE A 746 17.46 10.73 37.45
N GLU A 747 16.50 11.55 37.03
CA GLU A 747 16.20 12.81 37.74
C GLU A 747 15.92 12.52 39.22
N SER A 748 16.73 13.06 40.13
CA SER A 748 16.81 12.66 41.55
C SER A 748 15.59 13.03 42.42
N ASN A 749 14.48 13.41 41.79
CA ASN A 749 13.15 13.42 42.38
C ASN A 749 12.10 13.18 41.27
N LEU A 750 11.75 11.92 41.03
CA LEU A 750 10.70 11.52 40.08
C LEU A 750 9.28 11.78 40.61
N ALA A 751 9.11 11.91 41.93
CA ALA A 751 7.80 12.06 42.56
C ALA A 751 7.11 13.36 42.10
N GLY A 752 5.90 13.22 41.55
CA GLY A 752 5.15 14.32 40.94
C GLY A 752 5.61 14.74 39.54
N LYS A 753 6.69 14.13 38.99
CA LYS A 753 7.14 14.32 37.60
C LYS A 753 6.65 13.22 36.66
N LEU A 754 6.82 11.94 37.03
CA LEU A 754 6.13 10.83 36.39
C LEU A 754 4.87 10.54 37.22
N ILE A 755 3.70 10.65 36.60
CA ILE A 755 2.40 10.52 37.28
C ILE A 755 1.42 9.65 36.48
N LEU A 756 0.43 9.11 37.17
CA LEU A 756 -0.76 8.50 36.57
C LEU A 756 -1.65 9.63 36.02
N ASN A 757 -2.03 9.53 34.75
CA ASN A 757 -2.73 10.60 34.04
C ASN A 757 -4.18 10.25 33.68
N GLU A 758 -4.41 9.04 33.16
CA GLU A 758 -5.71 8.59 32.70
C GLU A 758 -5.84 7.06 32.87
N LEU A 759 -7.01 6.58 33.28
CA LEU A 759 -7.37 5.17 33.31
C LEU A 759 -8.59 4.93 32.41
N LEU A 760 -8.60 3.86 31.63
CA LEU A 760 -9.82 3.36 30.98
C LEU A 760 -10.13 1.94 31.49
N PRO A 761 -10.90 1.80 32.59
CA PRO A 761 -11.31 0.48 33.09
C PRO A 761 -12.33 -0.22 32.20
N ASN A 762 -13.27 0.55 31.67
CA ASN A 762 -14.45 0.06 30.97
C ASN A 762 -14.45 0.58 29.53
N PRO A 763 -13.54 0.10 28.67
CA PRO A 763 -13.59 0.44 27.26
C PRO A 763 -14.93 -0.03 26.66
N THR A 764 -15.51 0.75 25.75
CA THR A 764 -16.72 0.34 25.03
C THR A 764 -16.51 -1.01 24.36
N GLY A 765 -17.45 -1.95 24.49
CA GLY A 765 -17.38 -3.26 23.82
C GLY A 765 -16.60 -4.34 24.57
N SER A 766 -15.29 -4.52 24.27
CA SER A 766 -14.46 -5.57 24.91
C SER A 766 -13.49 -4.98 25.93
N ASP A 767 -13.51 -5.57 27.14
CA ASP A 767 -12.58 -5.30 28.25
C ASP A 767 -11.08 -5.48 27.87
N ASP A 768 -10.77 -6.16 26.74
CA ASP A 768 -9.38 -6.27 26.26
C ASP A 768 -8.74 -4.92 25.85
N ARG A 769 -9.53 -3.84 25.75
CA ARG A 769 -9.07 -2.47 25.43
C ARG A 769 -8.76 -1.59 26.66
N GLU A 770 -8.64 -2.18 27.85
CA GLU A 770 -8.20 -1.50 29.07
C GLU A 770 -6.78 -0.88 28.91
N PHE A 771 -6.61 0.37 29.37
CA PHE A 771 -5.30 1.03 29.45
C PHE A 771 -5.09 1.85 30.73
N ILE A 772 -3.82 2.02 31.09
CA ILE A 772 -3.34 2.91 32.15
C ILE A 772 -2.34 3.89 31.52
N GLU A 773 -2.60 5.18 31.56
CA GLU A 773 -1.71 6.20 31.00
C GLU A 773 -0.82 6.86 32.05
N LEU A 774 0.44 7.04 31.67
CA LEU A 774 1.40 7.86 32.42
C LEU A 774 1.64 9.19 31.69
N PHE A 775 1.84 10.27 32.45
CA PHE A 775 2.32 11.56 31.93
C PHE A 775 3.70 11.87 32.51
N TRP A 776 4.64 12.23 31.64
CA TRP A 776 6.01 12.58 32.02
C TRP A 776 6.24 14.10 31.90
N LYS A 777 6.36 14.77 33.05
CA LYS A 777 6.56 16.23 33.15
C LYS A 777 8.02 16.67 33.08
N GLY A 778 8.97 15.75 33.00
CA GLY A 778 10.39 16.07 32.92
C GLY A 778 10.78 16.67 31.57
N GLU A 779 11.91 17.38 31.57
CA GLU A 779 12.43 18.11 30.40
C GLU A 779 13.35 17.25 29.51
N GLN A 780 13.59 15.99 29.86
CA GLN A 780 14.49 15.04 29.18
C GLN A 780 13.81 13.67 29.04
N PRO A 781 14.07 12.87 28.00
CA PRO A 781 13.38 11.59 27.81
C PRO A 781 13.60 10.62 28.99
N LEU A 782 12.53 9.95 29.45
CA LEU A 782 12.59 8.99 30.55
C LEU A 782 12.40 7.56 30.05
N ASN A 783 13.33 6.68 30.40
CA ASN A 783 13.19 5.24 30.17
C ASN A 783 12.50 4.57 31.37
N LEU A 784 11.35 3.93 31.13
CA LEU A 784 10.56 3.20 32.13
C LEU A 784 11.06 1.77 32.39
N GLN A 785 12.18 1.34 31.82
CA GLN A 785 12.69 -0.02 31.99
C GLN A 785 12.86 -0.37 33.48
N ASN A 786 12.20 -1.44 33.91
CA ASN A 786 12.15 -1.95 35.30
C ASN A 786 11.30 -1.15 36.29
N PHE A 787 10.66 -0.04 35.89
CA PHE A 787 9.60 0.59 36.72
C PHE A 787 8.47 -0.40 36.97
N LEU A 788 7.70 -0.15 38.03
CA LEU A 788 6.70 -1.07 38.54
C LEU A 788 5.31 -0.47 38.46
N ILE A 789 4.33 -1.30 38.12
CA ILE A 789 2.91 -0.96 38.15
C ILE A 789 2.10 -2.09 38.81
N ASN A 790 1.11 -1.75 39.62
CA ASN A 790 0.38 -2.71 40.45
C ASN A 790 -1.10 -2.34 40.62
N ASP A 791 -1.95 -3.36 40.76
CA ASP A 791 -3.29 -3.27 41.34
C ASP A 791 -3.21 -3.54 42.86
N SER A 792 -3.65 -2.64 43.75
CA SER A 792 -3.48 -2.86 45.21
C SER A 792 -4.50 -3.86 45.81
N GLY A 793 -5.32 -4.47 44.94
CA GLY A 793 -6.32 -5.52 45.21
C GLY A 793 -5.80 -6.91 45.64
N LYS A 794 -5.14 -7.00 46.80
CA LYS A 794 -4.77 -8.24 47.53
C LYS A 794 -3.78 -9.19 46.82
N ALA A 795 -2.48 -8.96 47.07
CA ALA A 795 -1.41 -9.93 46.84
C ALA A 795 -1.16 -10.33 45.36
N SER A 796 -1.49 -9.42 44.46
CA SER A 796 -0.81 -9.22 43.19
C SER A 796 0.71 -9.08 43.38
N ARG A 797 1.47 -9.17 42.29
CA ARG A 797 2.91 -8.88 42.25
C ARG A 797 3.13 -7.82 41.18
N PRO A 798 3.79 -6.69 41.50
CA PRO A 798 3.90 -5.57 40.57
C PRO A 798 4.59 -5.99 39.27
N THR A 799 4.00 -5.62 38.14
CA THR A 799 4.54 -5.86 36.80
C THR A 799 5.73 -4.93 36.56
N ARG A 800 6.83 -5.47 36.03
CA ARG A 800 7.94 -4.67 35.53
C ARG A 800 7.65 -4.20 34.10
N LEU A 801 7.72 -2.89 33.89
CA LEU A 801 7.60 -2.30 32.56
C LEU A 801 8.86 -2.62 31.72
N PRO A 802 8.70 -2.87 30.40
CA PRO A 802 9.81 -3.14 29.49
C PRO A 802 10.56 -1.84 29.12
N ASN A 803 11.51 -1.94 28.18
CA ASN A 803 12.25 -0.79 27.65
C ASN A 803 11.31 0.13 26.85
N ILE A 804 10.78 1.16 27.51
CA ILE A 804 9.83 2.14 26.95
C ILE A 804 10.40 3.53 27.24
N ILE A 805 10.63 4.34 26.21
CA ILE A 805 11.14 5.70 26.34
C ILE A 805 9.97 6.68 26.16
N VAL A 806 9.69 7.46 27.19
CA VAL A 806 8.68 8.54 27.17
C VAL A 806 9.38 9.86 26.89
N GLN A 807 8.93 10.56 25.86
CA GLN A 807 9.50 11.85 25.48
C GLN A 807 9.13 12.95 26.50
N PRO A 808 9.92 14.05 26.59
CA PRO A 808 9.60 15.17 27.48
C PRO A 808 8.17 15.67 27.29
N LYS A 809 7.49 16.02 28.39
CA LYS A 809 6.12 16.59 28.39
C LYS A 809 5.11 15.77 27.58
N SER A 810 5.28 14.45 27.52
CA SER A 810 4.47 13.56 26.70
C SER A 810 3.70 12.52 27.52
N PHE A 811 2.60 12.05 26.95
CA PHE A 811 1.67 11.06 27.51
C PHE A 811 1.95 9.67 26.91
N ILE A 812 1.66 8.59 27.65
CA ILE A 812 1.81 7.24 27.13
C ILE A 812 0.79 6.26 27.72
N GLY A 813 -0.18 5.85 26.90
CA GLY A 813 -1.14 4.79 27.22
C GLY A 813 -0.46 3.42 27.26
N LEU A 814 -0.46 2.78 28.43
CA LEU A 814 0.02 1.41 28.63
C LEU A 814 -1.18 0.46 28.64
N ALA A 815 -1.42 -0.20 27.50
CA ALA A 815 -2.46 -1.21 27.38
C ALA A 815 -2.21 -2.41 28.32
N ARG A 816 -3.27 -3.14 28.65
CA ARG A 816 -3.24 -4.43 29.38
C ARG A 816 -2.21 -5.44 28.88
N ALA A 817 -1.91 -5.44 27.58
CA ALA A 817 -0.85 -6.26 26.99
C ALA A 817 0.57 -5.93 27.52
N VAL A 818 0.80 -4.71 28.02
CA VAL A 818 2.06 -4.25 28.62
C VAL A 818 2.00 -4.35 30.15
N THR A 819 0.96 -3.80 30.78
CA THR A 819 0.83 -3.70 32.25
C THR A 819 0.50 -5.03 32.93
N LYS A 820 -0.13 -5.97 32.21
CA LYS A 820 -0.68 -7.25 32.70
C LYS A 820 -1.74 -7.12 33.81
N ILE A 821 -2.16 -5.91 34.14
CA ILE A 821 -3.26 -5.60 35.07
C ILE A 821 -4.58 -5.76 34.34
N SER A 822 -5.63 -6.20 35.05
CA SER A 822 -7.01 -6.05 34.59
C SER A 822 -7.75 -5.10 35.53
N LEU A 823 -8.34 -4.03 34.98
CA LEU A 823 -8.99 -2.95 35.74
C LEU A 823 -10.44 -3.31 36.06
N ASN A 824 -10.76 -3.49 37.35
CA ASN A 824 -12.09 -3.97 37.74
C ASN A 824 -13.20 -2.91 37.54
N ASN A 825 -14.10 -3.17 36.60
CA ASN A 825 -15.24 -2.31 36.26
C ASN A 825 -16.14 -1.91 37.47
N SER A 826 -16.14 -2.71 38.54
CA SER A 826 -16.85 -2.43 39.81
C SER A 826 -16.04 -1.66 40.86
N GLY A 827 -14.96 -0.99 40.43
CA GLY A 827 -14.05 -0.22 41.26
C GLY A 827 -12.72 -0.93 41.49
N ASP A 828 -11.61 -0.18 41.41
CA ASP A 828 -10.25 -0.68 41.53
C ASP A 828 -9.23 0.43 41.88
N SER A 829 -7.96 0.02 41.94
CA SER A 829 -6.80 0.80 42.39
C SER A 829 -5.61 0.58 41.46
N VAL A 830 -4.82 1.62 41.23
CA VAL A 830 -3.58 1.56 40.44
C VAL A 830 -2.46 2.30 41.16
N GLU A 831 -1.34 1.61 41.37
CA GLU A 831 -0.12 2.12 41.99
C GLU A 831 1.04 2.10 40.98
N LEU A 832 1.75 3.23 40.86
CA LEU A 832 2.98 3.37 40.09
C LEU A 832 4.18 3.46 41.05
N LEU A 833 5.23 2.67 40.84
CA LEU A 833 6.42 2.65 41.69
C LEU A 833 7.74 2.66 40.90
N GLU A 834 8.77 3.21 41.52
CA GLU A 834 10.16 3.11 41.07
C GLU A 834 10.65 1.65 40.96
N PRO A 835 11.72 1.37 40.21
CA PRO A 835 12.41 0.07 40.22
C PRO A 835 12.87 -0.40 41.62
N THR A 836 13.02 0.54 42.57
CA THR A 836 13.36 0.35 43.99
C THR A 836 12.20 -0.22 44.82
N GLY A 837 10.96 -0.08 44.35
CA GLY A 837 9.74 -0.36 45.12
C GLY A 837 9.17 0.84 45.89
N THR A 838 9.65 2.06 45.64
CA THR A 838 9.07 3.29 46.21
C THR A 838 7.92 3.81 45.34
N THR A 839 6.73 3.97 45.93
CA THR A 839 5.54 4.53 45.27
C THR A 839 5.79 5.97 44.77
N LEU A 840 5.39 6.25 43.53
CA LEU A 840 5.49 7.55 42.86
C LEU A 840 4.14 8.25 42.76
N ASP A 841 3.07 7.49 42.51
CA ASP A 841 1.69 7.97 42.39
C ASP A 841 0.70 6.80 42.56
N GLU A 842 -0.50 7.06 43.08
CA GLU A 842 -1.56 6.07 43.27
C GLU A 842 -2.93 6.70 43.00
N ILE A 843 -3.90 5.91 42.53
CA ILE A 843 -5.32 6.32 42.41
C ILE A 843 -6.27 5.14 42.64
N GLU A 844 -7.44 5.42 43.22
CA GLU A 844 -8.59 4.51 43.38
C GLU A 844 -9.83 5.11 42.71
N TYR A 845 -10.71 4.27 42.19
CA TYR A 845 -12.03 4.67 41.64
C TYR A 845 -13.12 3.68 42.08
N GLU A 846 -14.30 4.18 42.46
CA GLU A 846 -15.36 3.34 43.06
C GLU A 846 -16.17 2.51 42.06
N SER A 847 -16.35 3.00 40.83
CA SER A 847 -17.06 2.30 39.75
C SER A 847 -16.81 2.97 38.40
N SER A 848 -16.73 2.19 37.33
CA SER A 848 -16.47 2.67 35.98
C SER A 848 -17.73 3.03 35.18
N MET A 849 -17.56 3.77 34.07
CA MET A 849 -18.60 3.98 33.06
C MET A 849 -18.09 3.50 31.69
N GLU A 850 -18.90 2.70 30.98
CA GLU A 850 -18.59 2.16 29.64
C GLU A 850 -18.26 3.32 28.67
N GLY A 851 -17.06 3.29 28.07
CA GLY A 851 -16.56 4.30 27.14
C GLY A 851 -16.06 5.60 27.76
N ARG A 852 -15.91 5.69 29.09
CA ARG A 852 -15.35 6.87 29.78
C ARG A 852 -14.07 6.49 30.51
N SER A 853 -13.09 7.37 30.42
CA SER A 853 -11.87 7.31 31.23
C SER A 853 -12.03 8.07 32.54
N TYR A 854 -11.22 7.71 33.54
CA TYR A 854 -11.03 8.48 34.76
C TYR A 854 -9.69 9.20 34.66
N SER A 855 -9.72 10.53 34.67
CA SER A 855 -8.62 11.34 34.11
C SER A 855 -8.25 12.52 35.01
N ARG A 856 -6.94 12.73 35.21
CA ARG A 856 -6.37 13.72 36.12
C ARG A 856 -6.25 15.09 35.44
N ASN A 857 -6.79 16.13 36.06
CA ASN A 857 -6.64 17.51 35.59
C ASN A 857 -5.38 18.21 36.13
N GLU A 858 -5.09 19.41 35.64
CA GLU A 858 -3.91 20.21 36.00
C GLU A 858 -3.75 20.45 37.52
N ASN A 859 -4.87 20.46 38.26
CA ASN A 859 -4.90 20.65 39.72
C ASN A 859 -4.75 19.32 40.50
N GLY A 860 -4.56 18.19 39.81
CA GLY A 860 -4.43 16.85 40.41
C GLY A 860 -5.76 16.18 40.77
N ALA A 861 -6.90 16.78 40.46
CA ALA A 861 -8.21 16.16 40.70
C ALA A 861 -8.61 15.25 39.53
N TRP A 862 -9.22 14.11 39.84
CA TRP A 862 -9.66 13.11 38.86
C TRP A 862 -11.15 13.25 38.55
N LEU A 863 -11.52 13.14 37.27
CA LEU A 863 -12.89 13.29 36.76
C LEU A 863 -13.14 12.27 35.64
N TRP A 864 -14.40 11.88 35.42
CA TRP A 864 -14.74 10.98 34.30
C TRP A 864 -14.88 11.76 32.99
N THR A 865 -13.94 11.62 32.05
CA THR A 865 -13.91 12.29 30.73
C THR A 865 -14.13 11.31 29.58
N ALA A 866 -14.08 11.79 28.34
CA ALA A 866 -13.81 10.91 27.20
C ALA A 866 -12.32 10.48 27.25
N PRO A 867 -11.98 9.25 26.82
CA PRO A 867 -10.60 8.79 26.76
C PRO A 867 -9.78 9.59 25.73
N THR A 868 -8.58 9.99 26.13
CA THR A 868 -7.61 10.76 25.34
C THR A 868 -6.23 10.08 25.29
N PRO A 869 -6.13 8.78 24.93
CA PRO A 869 -4.87 8.05 24.99
C PRO A 869 -3.77 8.66 24.11
N GLY A 870 -2.61 8.92 24.71
CA GLY A 870 -1.48 9.58 24.09
C GLY A 870 -1.60 11.11 24.00
N GLN A 871 -2.63 11.71 24.61
CA GLN A 871 -2.92 13.15 24.51
C GLN A 871 -3.21 13.79 25.87
N ALA A 872 -3.29 15.13 25.89
CA ALA A 872 -3.65 15.85 27.10
C ALA A 872 -5.16 15.72 27.39
N ASN A 873 -5.49 15.24 28.59
CA ASN A 873 -6.86 15.10 29.10
C ASN A 873 -7.73 16.34 28.86
N ILE A 874 -8.82 16.17 28.11
CA ILE A 874 -9.74 17.26 27.76
C ILE A 874 -10.82 17.39 28.84
N PHE A 875 -10.85 18.56 29.50
CA PHE A 875 -11.88 18.95 30.46
C PHE A 875 -12.62 20.20 29.97
N ASP A 876 -13.94 20.12 29.80
CA ASP A 876 -14.76 21.21 29.27
C ASP A 876 -14.76 22.46 30.18
N GLN A 877 -13.98 23.48 29.82
CA GLN A 877 -13.91 24.76 30.54
C GLN A 877 -15.10 25.70 30.26
N ASP A 878 -16.31 25.17 30.34
CA ASP A 878 -17.52 25.94 30.66
C ASP A 878 -18.34 25.31 31.81
N ALA A 879 -17.92 24.14 32.33
CA ALA A 879 -18.60 23.41 33.41
C ALA A 879 -18.35 23.97 34.83
N ARG A 880 -18.07 25.27 34.99
CA ARG A 880 -17.84 25.91 36.30
C ARG A 880 -18.69 27.16 36.57
N ALA A 881 -19.89 27.21 35.99
CA ALA A 881 -20.93 28.19 36.30
C ALA A 881 -22.21 27.59 36.94
N GLU A 882 -22.27 26.26 37.16
CA GLU A 882 -23.41 25.57 37.83
C GLU A 882 -23.06 24.95 39.20
N ALA A 883 -21.97 25.41 39.81
CA ALA A 883 -21.58 25.01 41.17
C ALA A 883 -21.65 26.21 42.14
N ASP A 884 -22.87 26.70 42.41
CA ASP A 884 -23.27 27.31 43.70
C ASP A 884 -24.76 27.76 43.82
N ASP A 885 -25.63 27.61 42.79
CA ASP A 885 -27.09 27.67 42.98
C ASP A 885 -27.73 26.27 42.82
N ALA A 886 -27.81 25.55 43.94
CA ALA A 886 -28.13 24.12 43.96
C ALA A 886 -29.65 23.85 43.91
N GLY A 887 -30.28 24.03 42.74
CA GLY A 887 -31.71 23.71 42.56
C GLY A 887 -32.24 23.75 41.13
N ALA A 888 -32.50 22.55 40.56
CA ALA A 888 -32.84 22.29 39.15
C ALA A 888 -31.65 22.54 38.18
N ASN A 889 -31.56 21.87 37.01
CA ASN A 889 -32.58 21.07 36.31
C ASN A 889 -32.07 19.68 35.86
N ARG A 890 -32.93 18.87 35.22
CA ARG A 890 -32.61 17.56 34.61
C ARG A 890 -32.61 17.65 33.08
N THR A 891 -32.07 16.60 32.44
CA THR A 891 -32.06 16.30 30.98
C THR A 891 -31.16 17.26 30.17
N ASN A 892 -30.68 16.95 28.95
CA ASN A 892 -31.34 16.17 27.90
C ASN A 892 -30.40 15.54 26.85
N THR A 893 -30.08 14.24 26.99
CA THR A 893 -29.92 13.38 25.79
C THR A 893 -31.33 13.21 25.22
N ALA A 894 -31.57 13.70 23.99
CA ALA A 894 -32.91 13.67 23.40
C ALA A 894 -33.39 12.22 23.28
N VAL A 895 -34.53 11.92 23.93
CA VAL A 895 -35.14 10.59 23.86
C VAL A 895 -35.88 10.47 22.54
N ILE A 896 -35.38 9.65 21.63
CA ILE A 896 -35.97 9.49 20.29
C ILE A 896 -37.16 8.54 20.38
N GLU A 897 -38.35 9.00 20.00
CA GLU A 897 -39.54 8.16 19.87
C GLU A 897 -39.55 7.49 18.50
N ILE A 898 -39.37 6.16 18.47
CA ILE A 898 -39.24 5.38 17.24
C ILE A 898 -40.27 4.25 17.17
N PRO A 899 -40.79 3.88 15.98
CA PRO A 899 -41.60 2.69 15.81
C PRO A 899 -40.79 1.43 16.15
N LEU A 900 -41.38 0.50 16.90
CA LEU A 900 -40.68 -0.72 17.34
C LEU A 900 -40.15 -1.58 16.17
N ALA A 901 -40.72 -1.49 14.97
CA ALA A 901 -40.22 -2.18 13.79
C ALA A 901 -38.87 -1.63 13.29
N GLN A 902 -38.61 -0.33 13.49
CA GLN A 902 -37.39 0.36 13.03
C GLN A 902 -36.26 0.33 14.07
N ILE A 903 -36.47 -0.29 15.23
CA ILE A 903 -35.50 -0.32 16.33
C ILE A 903 -34.16 -1.01 16.00
N ARG A 904 -34.12 -1.82 14.92
CA ARG A 904 -32.91 -2.45 14.39
C ARG A 904 -32.16 -1.57 13.37
N GLU A 905 -32.76 -0.46 12.94
CA GLU A 905 -32.19 0.56 12.05
C GLU A 905 -31.42 1.64 12.82
N GLU A 906 -31.43 1.58 14.16
CA GLU A 906 -30.96 2.62 15.08
C GLU A 906 -29.72 2.18 15.88
N GLU A 907 -28.77 3.10 16.07
CA GLU A 907 -27.46 2.80 16.65
C GLU A 907 -27.49 2.34 18.13
N THR A 908 -26.59 1.41 18.49
CA THR A 908 -26.36 1.04 19.88
C THR A 908 -25.75 2.20 20.66
N GLY A 909 -26.33 2.56 21.80
CA GLY A 909 -26.01 3.78 22.54
C GLY A 909 -27.13 4.82 22.50
N THR A 910 -27.98 4.78 21.46
CA THR A 910 -29.13 5.70 21.34
C THR A 910 -30.13 5.48 22.47
N ARG A 911 -30.57 6.58 23.11
CA ARG A 911 -31.61 6.54 24.14
C ARG A 911 -33.00 6.64 23.51
N VAL A 912 -33.61 5.49 23.27
CA VAL A 912 -34.90 5.35 22.58
C VAL A 912 -36.08 5.32 23.55
N ARG A 913 -37.26 5.72 23.05
CA ARG A 913 -38.57 5.40 23.63
C ARG A 913 -39.40 4.64 22.60
N VAL A 914 -39.83 3.43 22.95
CA VAL A 914 -40.60 2.54 22.07
C VAL A 914 -41.81 1.96 22.80
N SER A 915 -42.89 1.66 22.08
CA SER A 915 -44.04 0.92 22.61
C SER A 915 -44.15 -0.45 21.93
N GLY A 916 -44.34 -1.52 22.72
CA GLY A 916 -44.35 -2.90 22.23
C GLY A 916 -45.20 -3.85 23.08
N VAL A 917 -45.62 -4.97 22.48
CA VAL A 917 -46.39 -6.01 23.18
C VAL A 917 -45.45 -7.05 23.79
N VAL A 918 -45.61 -7.34 25.09
CA VAL A 918 -44.82 -8.35 25.82
C VAL A 918 -45.07 -9.76 25.24
N SER A 919 -44.03 -10.38 24.68
CA SER A 919 -44.08 -11.72 24.05
C SER A 919 -43.50 -12.86 24.90
N THR A 920 -42.71 -12.52 25.92
CA THR A 920 -42.20 -13.42 26.97
C THR A 920 -42.24 -12.72 28.33
N LEU A 921 -42.15 -13.48 29.42
CA LEU A 921 -42.06 -12.91 30.78
C LEU A 921 -40.63 -13.01 31.33
N PRO A 922 -40.21 -12.05 32.19
CA PRO A 922 -38.94 -12.13 32.91
C PRO A 922 -38.80 -13.46 33.67
N GLY A 923 -37.64 -14.09 33.52
CA GLY A 923 -37.36 -15.41 34.12
C GLY A 923 -37.56 -16.59 33.18
N MET A 924 -38.44 -16.52 32.17
CA MET A 924 -38.73 -17.66 31.29
C MET A 924 -37.53 -18.02 30.39
N LEU A 925 -37.05 -17.05 29.60
CA LEU A 925 -35.84 -17.20 28.79
C LEU A 925 -34.59 -16.59 29.48
N GLY A 926 -34.76 -15.82 30.54
CA GLY A 926 -33.67 -15.35 31.40
C GLY A 926 -34.14 -14.38 32.48
N ALA A 927 -33.51 -14.41 33.66
CA ALA A 927 -33.94 -13.61 34.81
C ALA A 927 -33.69 -12.09 34.68
N GLN A 928 -32.91 -11.65 33.70
CA GLN A 928 -32.62 -10.22 33.41
C GLN A 928 -33.28 -9.73 32.10
N ILE A 929 -34.06 -10.57 31.40
CA ILE A 929 -34.62 -10.22 30.08
C ILE A 929 -36.09 -10.61 29.93
N PHE A 930 -36.81 -9.84 29.13
CA PHE A 930 -38.00 -10.28 28.40
C PHE A 930 -37.93 -9.79 26.95
N TYR A 931 -38.93 -10.10 26.13
CA TYR A 931 -38.96 -9.79 24.69
C TYR A 931 -40.23 -9.02 24.29
N LEU A 932 -40.14 -8.23 23.23
CA LEU A 932 -41.26 -7.57 22.58
C LEU A 932 -41.63 -8.25 21.24
N SER A 933 -42.93 -8.29 20.95
CA SER A 933 -43.46 -8.80 19.68
C SER A 933 -43.28 -7.79 18.54
N GLY A 934 -43.06 -8.29 17.32
CA GLY A 934 -43.03 -7.49 16.09
C GLY A 934 -41.65 -6.94 15.68
N SER A 935 -40.63 -7.09 16.52
CA SER A 935 -39.22 -6.82 16.16
C SER A 935 -38.19 -7.71 16.85
N GLY A 936 -38.63 -8.49 17.85
CA GLY A 936 -37.80 -9.48 18.53
C GLY A 936 -36.80 -8.92 19.55
N VAL A 937 -36.89 -7.63 19.87
CA VAL A 937 -35.92 -6.99 20.77
C VAL A 937 -36.05 -7.44 22.22
N GLN A 938 -34.91 -7.71 22.84
CA GLN A 938 -34.78 -7.97 24.27
C GLN A 938 -34.90 -6.69 25.09
N VAL A 939 -35.59 -6.74 26.22
CA VAL A 939 -35.59 -5.69 27.23
C VAL A 939 -34.79 -6.19 28.43
N TYR A 940 -33.62 -5.58 28.68
CA TYR A 940 -32.67 -6.01 29.69
C TYR A 940 -32.65 -5.07 30.89
N MET A 941 -32.81 -5.63 32.10
CA MET A 941 -32.60 -4.91 33.35
C MET A 941 -31.61 -5.65 34.23
N TYR A 942 -30.44 -5.05 34.48
CA TYR A 942 -29.41 -5.60 35.37
C TYR A 942 -29.97 -5.98 36.75
N LYS A 943 -30.79 -5.08 37.33
CA LYS A 943 -31.39 -5.21 38.66
C LYS A 943 -32.50 -6.28 38.77
N LYS A 944 -33.03 -6.78 37.66
CA LYS A 944 -34.16 -7.75 37.59
C LYS A 944 -35.50 -7.26 38.17
N ASP A 945 -35.59 -6.02 38.66
CA ASP A 945 -36.77 -5.42 39.28
C ASP A 945 -37.79 -4.91 38.24
N PHE A 946 -38.20 -5.78 37.31
CA PHE A 946 -39.23 -5.45 36.32
C PHE A 946 -40.57 -5.10 37.00
N PRO A 947 -41.44 -4.29 36.37
CA PRO A 947 -42.85 -4.21 36.78
C PRO A 947 -43.54 -5.58 36.64
N ALA A 948 -44.73 -5.73 37.23
CA ALA A 948 -45.51 -6.97 37.16
C ALA A 948 -46.17 -7.14 35.78
N LEU A 949 -45.39 -7.61 34.80
CA LEU A 949 -45.79 -7.80 33.40
C LEU A 949 -46.66 -9.05 33.19
N GLN A 950 -47.55 -8.97 32.20
CA GLN A 950 -48.33 -10.08 31.64
C GLN A 950 -48.10 -10.18 30.13
N LEU A 951 -48.31 -11.37 29.56
CA LEU A 951 -48.29 -11.54 28.10
C LEU A 951 -49.43 -10.74 27.48
N GLY A 952 -49.15 -10.02 26.39
CA GLY A 952 -50.14 -9.14 25.77
C GLY A 952 -50.21 -7.73 26.38
N ASP A 953 -49.46 -7.43 27.43
CA ASP A 953 -49.29 -6.04 27.89
C ASP A 953 -48.60 -5.21 26.79
N MET A 954 -49.20 -4.08 26.44
CA MET A 954 -48.52 -3.02 25.70
C MET A 954 -47.72 -2.18 26.68
N VAL A 955 -46.41 -2.20 26.55
CA VAL A 955 -45.47 -1.44 27.38
C VAL A 955 -44.77 -0.38 26.56
N GLN A 956 -44.68 0.83 27.10
CA GLN A 956 -43.77 1.86 26.64
C GLN A 956 -42.47 1.78 27.45
N ILE A 957 -41.33 1.76 26.77
CA ILE A 957 -40.01 1.53 27.36
C ILE A 957 -39.09 2.66 26.94
N THR A 958 -38.42 3.29 27.91
CA THR A 958 -37.36 4.27 27.69
C THR A 958 -36.02 3.68 28.11
N GLY A 959 -35.10 3.46 27.18
CA GLY A 959 -33.82 2.81 27.51
C GLY A 959 -32.74 3.10 26.48
N VAL A 960 -31.59 2.46 26.64
CA VAL A 960 -30.42 2.63 25.77
C VAL A 960 -30.25 1.40 24.90
N LEU A 961 -30.15 1.56 23.58
CA LEU A 961 -29.90 0.42 22.68
C LEU A 961 -28.53 -0.21 22.89
N ALA A 962 -28.46 -1.52 22.70
CA ALA A 962 -27.27 -2.35 22.82
C ALA A 962 -27.48 -3.67 22.06
N GLN A 963 -26.44 -4.47 21.94
CA GLN A 963 -26.52 -5.86 21.48
C GLN A 963 -25.95 -6.82 22.55
N SER A 964 -26.20 -8.11 22.40
CA SER A 964 -25.66 -9.16 23.28
C SER A 964 -25.67 -10.51 22.57
N SER A 965 -24.51 -10.95 22.07
CA SER A 965 -24.39 -12.20 21.31
C SER A 965 -25.28 -12.22 20.05
N GLY A 966 -25.22 -11.14 19.27
CA GLY A 966 -26.12 -10.86 18.14
C GLY A 966 -27.41 -10.15 18.57
N GLU A 967 -28.09 -10.70 19.56
CA GLU A 967 -29.46 -10.32 19.94
C GLU A 967 -29.58 -8.83 20.32
N THR A 968 -30.43 -8.08 19.58
CA THR A 968 -30.70 -6.65 19.81
C THR A 968 -31.46 -6.40 21.12
N ARG A 969 -31.06 -5.37 21.86
CA ARG A 969 -31.44 -5.18 23.27
C ARG A 969 -31.62 -3.72 23.69
N ILE A 970 -32.64 -3.43 24.50
CA ILE A 970 -32.81 -2.18 25.24
C ILE A 970 -32.29 -2.38 26.68
N LYS A 971 -31.21 -1.70 27.09
CA LYS A 971 -30.74 -1.60 28.47
C LYS A 971 -31.64 -0.60 29.24
N VAL A 972 -32.36 -1.04 30.27
CA VAL A 972 -33.11 -0.17 31.22
C VAL A 972 -32.48 -0.17 32.63
N GLN A 973 -32.59 0.95 33.35
CA GLN A 973 -31.89 1.18 34.63
C GLN A 973 -32.75 0.91 35.86
N SER A 974 -34.08 0.99 35.71
CA SER A 974 -35.09 0.96 36.76
C SER A 974 -36.41 0.38 36.25
N ARG A 975 -37.36 0.12 37.15
CA ARG A 975 -38.72 -0.28 36.75
C ARG A 975 -39.52 0.87 36.14
N ASP A 976 -39.17 2.11 36.49
CA ASP A 976 -39.86 3.33 36.07
C ASP A 976 -39.55 3.70 34.61
N ASP A 977 -38.48 3.13 34.05
CA ASP A 977 -38.17 3.13 32.61
C ASP A 977 -39.21 2.34 31.77
N ILE A 978 -40.09 1.55 32.40
CA ILE A 978 -41.12 0.71 31.74
C ILE A 978 -42.52 1.09 32.26
N THR A 979 -43.35 1.66 31.38
CA THR A 979 -44.75 2.00 31.67
C THR A 979 -45.69 1.03 30.95
N ILE A 980 -46.58 0.35 31.69
CA ILE A 980 -47.65 -0.46 31.08
C ILE A 980 -48.76 0.50 30.61
N GLU A 981 -48.99 0.60 29.30
CA GLU A 981 -50.04 1.47 28.73
C GLU A 981 -51.43 0.84 28.85
N ARG A 982 -51.54 -0.46 28.53
CA ARG A 982 -52.77 -1.25 28.54
C ARG A 982 -52.46 -2.74 28.48
N HIS A 983 -53.37 -3.55 29.00
CA HIS A 983 -53.39 -4.99 28.73
C HIS A 983 -54.12 -5.27 27.39
N GLY A 984 -53.65 -6.25 26.64
CA GLY A 984 -54.24 -6.73 25.38
C GLY A 984 -54.11 -8.25 25.25
N PRO A 985 -54.58 -8.86 24.14
CA PRO A 985 -54.34 -10.28 23.91
C PRO A 985 -52.83 -10.57 23.77
N PRO A 986 -52.36 -11.75 24.21
CA PRO A 986 -51.01 -12.22 23.89
C PRO A 986 -50.74 -12.19 22.37
N PRO A 987 -49.49 -11.93 21.94
CA PRO A 987 -49.16 -11.90 20.52
C PRO A 987 -49.33 -13.27 19.87
N GLU A 988 -49.97 -13.29 18.70
CA GLU A 988 -50.04 -14.47 17.84
C GLU A 988 -48.66 -14.77 17.23
N ALA A 989 -48.38 -16.05 16.99
CA ALA A 989 -47.11 -16.50 16.43
C ALA A 989 -47.17 -16.57 14.89
N HIS A 990 -46.07 -16.25 14.24
CA HIS A 990 -45.94 -16.31 12.77
C HIS A 990 -45.62 -17.74 12.32
N THR A 991 -46.44 -18.34 11.46
CA THR A 991 -46.11 -19.64 10.86
C THR A 991 -44.87 -19.51 9.98
N ALA A 992 -43.86 -20.35 10.23
CA ALA A 992 -42.60 -20.39 9.52
C ALA A 992 -42.22 -21.82 9.12
N THR A 993 -41.28 -21.97 8.20
CA THR A 993 -40.56 -23.22 7.90
C THR A 993 -39.20 -23.24 8.59
N SER A 994 -38.57 -24.41 8.64
CA SER A 994 -37.20 -24.60 9.12
C SER A 994 -36.18 -23.71 8.39
N ALA A 995 -36.40 -23.45 7.10
CA ALA A 995 -35.51 -22.67 6.25
C ALA A 995 -35.67 -21.15 6.41
N ASP A 996 -36.78 -20.70 7.01
CA ASP A 996 -37.01 -19.29 7.32
C ASP A 996 -36.32 -18.86 8.64
N ILE A 997 -35.70 -19.80 9.38
CA ILE A 997 -35.07 -19.54 10.69
C ILE A 997 -33.68 -18.90 10.48
N SER A 998 -33.70 -17.63 10.05
CA SER A 998 -32.56 -16.78 9.73
C SER A 998 -32.38 -15.60 10.70
N GLU A 999 -31.43 -14.74 10.37
CA GLU A 999 -31.19 -13.44 11.02
C GLU A 999 -32.41 -12.51 10.97
N ASP A 1000 -33.13 -12.49 9.83
CA ASP A 1000 -34.30 -11.65 9.61
C ASP A 1000 -35.46 -11.99 10.57
N MET A 1001 -35.50 -13.23 11.04
CA MET A 1001 -36.49 -13.70 12.01
C MET A 1001 -36.04 -13.56 13.47
N GLU A 1002 -34.83 -13.07 13.76
CA GLU A 1002 -34.28 -13.06 15.12
C GLU A 1002 -35.20 -12.34 16.13
N GLY A 1003 -35.45 -13.02 17.25
CA GLY A 1003 -36.33 -12.58 18.32
C GLY A 1003 -37.83 -12.67 18.00
N SER A 1004 -38.21 -12.93 16.74
CA SER A 1004 -39.62 -13.07 16.36
C SER A 1004 -40.24 -14.30 16.99
N LEU A 1005 -41.54 -14.19 17.31
CA LEU A 1005 -42.35 -15.30 17.81
C LEU A 1005 -42.88 -16.10 16.61
N VAL A 1006 -42.31 -17.27 16.38
CA VAL A 1006 -42.64 -18.15 15.24
C VAL A 1006 -43.25 -19.47 15.70
N THR A 1007 -43.98 -20.14 14.81
CA THR A 1007 -44.43 -21.53 14.97
C THR A 1007 -44.01 -22.35 13.75
N ILE A 1008 -43.31 -23.47 13.98
CA ILE A 1008 -42.96 -24.46 12.95
C ILE A 1008 -43.66 -25.81 13.23
N GLN A 1009 -43.80 -26.67 12.22
CA GLN A 1009 -44.27 -28.05 12.39
C GLN A 1009 -43.37 -29.03 11.63
N GLY A 1010 -42.88 -30.06 12.31
CA GLY A 1010 -42.01 -31.07 11.70
C GLY A 1010 -41.89 -32.32 12.55
N THR A 1011 -41.07 -33.26 12.10
CA THR A 1011 -40.78 -34.52 12.81
C THR A 1011 -39.42 -34.42 13.49
N VAL A 1012 -39.35 -34.81 14.76
CA VAL A 1012 -38.12 -34.85 15.55
C VAL A 1012 -37.20 -35.92 14.95
N ILE A 1013 -36.00 -35.54 14.51
CA ILE A 1013 -35.02 -36.47 13.93
C ILE A 1013 -33.89 -36.83 14.90
N ASP A 1014 -33.52 -35.93 15.82
CA ASP A 1014 -32.55 -36.18 16.89
C ASP A 1014 -32.88 -35.39 18.16
N MET A 1015 -32.32 -35.82 19.29
CA MET A 1015 -32.60 -35.27 20.62
C MET A 1015 -31.32 -35.09 21.44
N THR A 1016 -31.13 -33.88 21.96
CA THR A 1016 -30.04 -33.53 22.87
C THR A 1016 -30.55 -33.38 24.31
N LYS A 1017 -29.65 -33.17 25.28
CA LYS A 1017 -30.03 -32.86 26.66
C LYS A 1017 -30.74 -31.50 26.85
N THR A 1018 -30.69 -30.63 25.84
CA THR A 1018 -31.10 -29.22 25.93
C THR A 1018 -31.94 -28.78 24.74
N GLY A 1019 -32.51 -29.71 23.98
CA GLY A 1019 -33.18 -29.38 22.72
C GLY A 1019 -33.39 -30.52 21.75
N LEU A 1020 -34.18 -30.26 20.72
CA LEU A 1020 -34.60 -31.19 19.66
C LEU A 1020 -34.08 -30.69 18.30
N ILE A 1021 -33.79 -31.60 17.37
CA ILE A 1021 -33.67 -31.25 15.94
C ILE A 1021 -34.96 -31.68 15.25
N VAL A 1022 -35.61 -30.74 14.57
CA VAL A 1022 -36.90 -30.92 13.89
C VAL A 1022 -36.74 -30.68 12.40
N ASP A 1023 -37.17 -31.64 11.59
CA ASP A 1023 -37.20 -31.58 10.12
C ASP A 1023 -38.65 -31.44 9.65
N ASP A 1024 -38.95 -30.40 8.87
CA ASP A 1024 -40.27 -30.16 8.26
C ASP A 1024 -40.40 -30.68 6.81
N GLY A 1025 -39.32 -31.26 6.27
CA GLY A 1025 -39.18 -31.69 4.89
C GLY A 1025 -38.44 -30.70 4.00
N ILE A 1026 -38.02 -29.55 4.52
CA ILE A 1026 -37.24 -28.52 3.81
C ILE A 1026 -35.81 -28.44 4.35
N SER A 1027 -35.66 -28.34 5.68
CA SER A 1027 -34.37 -28.33 6.37
C SER A 1027 -34.51 -28.66 7.86
N GLU A 1028 -33.38 -28.67 8.59
CA GLU A 1028 -33.32 -29.00 10.02
C GLU A 1028 -33.30 -27.72 10.87
N ALA A 1029 -34.22 -27.59 11.83
CA ALA A 1029 -34.26 -26.50 12.80
C ALA A 1029 -33.97 -26.99 14.23
N PHE A 1030 -33.14 -26.26 14.98
CA PHE A 1030 -32.83 -26.57 16.36
C PHE A 1030 -33.78 -25.88 17.35
N ILE A 1031 -34.53 -26.68 18.10
CA ILE A 1031 -35.38 -26.24 19.20
C ILE A 1031 -34.57 -26.28 20.48
N TYR A 1032 -34.24 -25.13 21.07
CA TYR A 1032 -33.47 -25.03 22.30
C TYR A 1032 -34.39 -24.84 23.52
N ILE A 1033 -34.34 -25.80 24.45
CA ILE A 1033 -35.16 -25.81 25.66
C ILE A 1033 -34.33 -25.29 26.84
N LYS A 1034 -34.87 -24.31 27.58
CA LYS A 1034 -34.33 -23.91 28.89
C LYS A 1034 -35.12 -24.54 30.03
N ASP A 1035 -34.41 -25.01 31.05
CA ASP A 1035 -34.96 -25.61 32.28
C ASP A 1035 -36.06 -24.75 32.93
N THR A 1036 -35.96 -23.42 32.81
CA THR A 1036 -36.92 -22.42 33.33
C THR A 1036 -38.28 -22.40 32.62
N THR A 1037 -38.43 -23.07 31.48
CA THR A 1037 -39.69 -23.14 30.70
C THR A 1037 -40.65 -24.23 31.18
N GLY A 1038 -40.15 -25.22 31.93
CA GLY A 1038 -40.95 -26.37 32.39
C GLY A 1038 -41.28 -27.40 31.29
N ILE A 1039 -40.68 -27.30 30.10
CA ILE A 1039 -40.86 -28.28 29.02
C ILE A 1039 -40.10 -29.58 29.35
N ASP A 1040 -40.82 -30.69 29.42
CA ASP A 1040 -40.26 -32.01 29.68
C ASP A 1040 -40.11 -32.83 28.38
N LEU A 1041 -38.87 -33.14 28.00
CA LEU A 1041 -38.55 -33.92 26.81
C LEU A 1041 -38.61 -35.45 27.02
N HIS A 1042 -38.79 -35.96 28.25
CA HIS A 1042 -38.73 -37.42 28.52
C HIS A 1042 -39.82 -38.25 27.82
N ASN A 1043 -40.89 -37.62 27.32
CA ASN A 1043 -41.99 -38.28 26.62
C ASN A 1043 -41.93 -38.13 25.08
N ILE A 1044 -40.86 -37.52 24.56
CA ILE A 1044 -40.61 -37.34 23.12
C ILE A 1044 -39.52 -38.33 22.67
N ALA A 1045 -39.61 -38.78 21.42
CA ALA A 1045 -38.61 -39.64 20.76
C ALA A 1045 -38.44 -39.23 19.29
N PRO A 1046 -37.31 -39.55 18.62
CA PRO A 1046 -37.20 -39.41 17.17
C PRO A 1046 -38.35 -40.16 16.46
N GLY A 1047 -38.89 -39.55 15.39
CA GLY A 1047 -40.13 -39.99 14.73
C GLY A 1047 -41.42 -39.41 15.34
N THR A 1048 -41.33 -38.63 16.42
CA THR A 1048 -42.47 -37.86 16.97
C THR A 1048 -42.67 -36.59 16.15
N ARG A 1049 -43.89 -36.34 15.68
CA ARG A 1049 -44.25 -35.11 14.95
C ARG A 1049 -44.75 -34.05 15.94
N VAL A 1050 -44.22 -32.84 15.86
CA VAL A 1050 -44.46 -31.75 16.82
C VAL A 1050 -44.83 -30.44 16.12
N ALA A 1051 -45.62 -29.61 16.79
CA ALA A 1051 -45.68 -28.17 16.53
C ALA A 1051 -44.88 -27.47 17.62
N THR A 1052 -43.98 -26.58 17.23
CA THR A 1052 -43.14 -25.82 18.18
C THR A 1052 -43.30 -24.34 17.92
N THR A 1053 -43.75 -23.62 18.95
CA THR A 1053 -43.81 -22.16 19.00
C THR A 1053 -42.63 -21.64 19.82
N GLY A 1054 -42.06 -20.49 19.47
CA GLY A 1054 -40.98 -19.92 20.26
C GLY A 1054 -40.35 -18.66 19.70
N ILE A 1055 -39.47 -18.07 20.49
CA ILE A 1055 -38.66 -16.92 20.13
C ILE A 1055 -37.42 -17.40 19.37
N VAL A 1056 -37.23 -16.97 18.12
CA VAL A 1056 -35.95 -17.19 17.41
C VAL A 1056 -34.83 -16.46 18.14
N GLY A 1057 -33.60 -16.98 18.18
CA GLY A 1057 -32.46 -16.24 18.69
C GLY A 1057 -31.13 -16.83 18.24
N GLN A 1058 -30.06 -16.04 18.31
CA GLN A 1058 -28.74 -16.42 17.79
C GLN A 1058 -27.87 -17.14 18.83
N SER A 1059 -27.08 -18.11 18.36
CA SER A 1059 -26.23 -19.00 19.17
C SER A 1059 -24.82 -19.06 18.60
N LYS A 1060 -24.04 -17.98 18.80
CA LYS A 1060 -22.79 -17.69 18.08
C LYS A 1060 -23.07 -17.42 16.59
N ASN A 1061 -23.18 -18.47 15.78
CA ASN A 1061 -23.37 -18.42 14.34
C ASN A 1061 -24.61 -19.23 13.89
N ASP A 1062 -25.22 -19.99 14.79
CA ASP A 1062 -26.37 -20.86 14.51
C ASP A 1062 -27.67 -20.24 15.06
N TYR A 1063 -28.78 -20.37 14.34
CA TYR A 1063 -30.09 -19.93 14.81
C TYR A 1063 -30.85 -21.06 15.53
N ARG A 1064 -31.61 -20.69 16.57
CA ARG A 1064 -32.41 -21.61 17.40
C ARG A 1064 -33.80 -21.03 17.66
N ILE A 1065 -34.80 -21.89 17.78
CA ILE A 1065 -36.13 -21.51 18.31
C ILE A 1065 -36.13 -21.79 19.81
N MET A 1066 -36.61 -20.85 20.62
CA MET A 1066 -36.70 -20.92 22.08
C MET A 1066 -38.17 -20.88 22.54
N PRO A 1067 -38.82 -22.04 22.71
CA PRO A 1067 -40.11 -22.16 23.38
C PRO A 1067 -40.10 -21.51 24.77
N ARG A 1068 -41.24 -20.97 25.20
CA ARG A 1068 -41.35 -20.13 26.40
C ARG A 1068 -42.06 -20.86 27.55
N PHE A 1069 -43.04 -21.70 27.22
CA PHE A 1069 -43.93 -22.41 28.16
C PHE A 1069 -44.10 -23.88 27.75
N THR A 1070 -44.62 -24.74 28.64
CA THR A 1070 -44.93 -26.15 28.32
C THR A 1070 -45.87 -26.29 27.12
N GLU A 1071 -46.80 -25.35 26.95
CA GLU A 1071 -47.79 -25.28 25.88
C GLU A 1071 -47.23 -24.85 24.52
N ASP A 1072 -46.00 -24.30 24.47
CA ASP A 1072 -45.34 -23.93 23.21
C ASP A 1072 -44.80 -25.15 22.44
N LEU A 1073 -44.86 -26.38 23.00
CA LEU A 1073 -44.43 -27.62 22.34
C LEU A 1073 -45.56 -28.66 22.34
N GLU A 1074 -46.31 -28.73 21.24
CA GLU A 1074 -47.44 -29.66 21.06
C GLU A 1074 -46.99 -30.94 20.32
N ILE A 1075 -47.37 -32.11 20.84
CA ILE A 1075 -47.15 -33.40 20.16
C ILE A 1075 -48.34 -33.70 19.25
N LEU A 1076 -48.10 -33.70 17.94
CA LEU A 1076 -49.11 -33.94 16.89
C LEU A 1076 -49.32 -35.44 16.58
N GLY A 1077 -48.35 -36.29 16.94
CA GLY A 1077 -48.42 -37.74 16.73
C GLY A 1077 -47.04 -38.39 16.61
N GLN A 1078 -47.00 -39.63 16.13
CA GLN A 1078 -45.78 -40.31 15.68
C GLN A 1078 -45.96 -40.79 14.24
N ASP A 1079 -44.93 -40.65 13.41
CA ASP A 1079 -44.87 -41.29 12.10
C ASP A 1079 -44.48 -42.76 12.28
N GLU A 1080 -45.34 -43.70 11.86
CA GLU A 1080 -45.12 -45.15 12.02
C GLU A 1080 -43.92 -45.71 11.21
N THR A 1081 -43.17 -44.86 10.50
CA THR A 1081 -42.11 -45.23 9.55
C THR A 1081 -40.71 -45.24 10.15
N ALA A 1082 -40.51 -44.79 11.40
CA ALA A 1082 -39.19 -44.61 12.02
C ALA A 1082 -38.97 -45.48 13.29
N ILE A 1083 -38.77 -46.79 13.12
CA ILE A 1083 -38.33 -47.69 14.22
C ILE A 1083 -36.81 -47.93 14.17
N ALA A 1084 -36.20 -47.92 15.35
CA ALA A 1084 -34.76 -47.80 15.61
C ALA A 1084 -33.96 -49.13 15.46
N PRO A 1085 -32.61 -49.14 15.66
CA PRO A 1085 -31.71 -50.13 15.05
C PRO A 1085 -31.45 -51.40 15.87
N SER A 1086 -30.85 -52.41 15.22
CA SER A 1086 -30.22 -53.55 15.89
C SER A 1086 -28.94 -54.00 15.18
N SER A 1087 -27.95 -54.43 15.97
CA SER A 1087 -26.68 -54.99 15.52
C SER A 1087 -26.78 -56.47 15.14
N GLU A 1088 -25.97 -56.95 14.18
CA GLU A 1088 -25.09 -58.10 14.44
C GLU A 1088 -23.94 -58.25 13.41
N ASN A 1089 -23.05 -59.21 13.68
CA ASN A 1089 -21.79 -59.46 12.98
C ASN A 1089 -21.81 -60.85 12.32
N THR A 1090 -21.54 -60.95 11.00
CA THR A 1090 -20.90 -62.15 10.41
C THR A 1090 -20.43 -61.97 8.95
N ASN A 1091 -19.22 -62.49 8.69
CA ASN A 1091 -18.72 -62.95 7.37
C ASN A 1091 -18.96 -64.50 7.32
N PRO A 1092 -18.88 -65.27 6.19
CA PRO A 1092 -18.31 -64.89 4.89
C PRO A 1092 -18.92 -65.48 3.58
N ALA A 1093 -18.53 -64.84 2.47
CA ALA A 1093 -18.17 -65.39 1.14
C ALA A 1093 -19.09 -66.38 0.36
N LYS A 1094 -19.41 -66.03 -0.91
CA LYS A 1094 -19.00 -66.81 -2.11
C LYS A 1094 -19.27 -66.10 -3.47
N HIS A 1095 -18.33 -66.31 -4.40
CA HIS A 1095 -18.39 -66.13 -5.87
C HIS A 1095 -19.19 -67.27 -6.57
N PRO A 1096 -19.31 -67.41 -7.93
CA PRO A 1096 -18.93 -66.51 -9.08
C PRO A 1096 -20.00 -66.41 -10.23
N TYR A 1097 -19.61 -65.80 -11.37
CA TYR A 1097 -20.14 -65.96 -12.76
C TYR A 1097 -21.52 -65.34 -13.11
N ALA A 1098 -21.81 -64.87 -14.35
CA ALA A 1098 -20.99 -64.58 -15.55
C ALA A 1098 -21.72 -63.61 -16.54
N GLU A 1099 -20.98 -63.11 -17.56
CA GLU A 1099 -21.31 -62.85 -18.99
C GLU A 1099 -22.78 -62.73 -19.48
N THR A 1100 -23.17 -61.93 -20.51
CA THR A 1100 -22.49 -61.00 -21.44
C THR A 1100 -23.51 -60.02 -22.11
N ALA A 1101 -22.98 -59.05 -22.90
CA ALA A 1101 -23.51 -58.29 -24.06
C ALA A 1101 -24.92 -58.56 -24.69
N ALA A 1102 -25.51 -57.68 -25.55
CA ALA A 1102 -25.43 -56.23 -25.82
C ALA A 1102 -26.39 -55.86 -27.01
N LEU A 1103 -26.79 -54.57 -27.13
CA LEU A 1103 -27.43 -53.94 -28.32
C LEU A 1103 -28.84 -54.47 -28.75
N ALA A 1104 -29.73 -53.74 -29.44
CA ALA A 1104 -29.80 -52.31 -29.82
C ALA A 1104 -31.28 -51.89 -30.11
N GLY A 1105 -31.58 -50.57 -30.14
CA GLY A 1105 -32.64 -50.05 -31.03
C GLY A 1105 -33.59 -48.93 -30.53
N GLY A 1106 -33.29 -47.67 -30.91
CA GLY A 1106 -34.31 -46.81 -31.57
C GLY A 1106 -35.15 -45.77 -30.80
N GLY A 1107 -34.57 -44.60 -30.50
CA GLY A 1107 -35.26 -43.28 -30.52
C GLY A 1107 -36.30 -42.92 -29.43
N ALA A 1108 -36.57 -41.64 -29.13
CA ALA A 1108 -35.89 -40.39 -29.55
C ALA A 1108 -36.23 -39.19 -28.62
N LEU A 1109 -35.40 -38.15 -28.68
CA LEU A 1109 -35.58 -36.77 -28.16
C LEU A 1109 -35.39 -36.52 -26.64
N ILE A 1110 -35.13 -35.23 -26.36
CA ILE A 1110 -34.41 -34.55 -25.26
C ILE A 1110 -35.02 -33.11 -25.21
N PRO A 1111 -34.95 -32.28 -24.12
CA PRO A 1111 -34.20 -32.38 -22.86
C PRO A 1111 -35.00 -32.19 -21.55
N LEU A 1112 -34.41 -32.58 -20.41
CA LEU A 1112 -34.00 -31.61 -19.37
C LEU A 1112 -32.90 -32.24 -18.49
N ALA A 1113 -31.97 -31.42 -17.99
CA ALA A 1113 -30.77 -31.90 -17.30
C ALA A 1113 -30.71 -31.43 -15.84
N ILE A 1114 -30.63 -32.39 -14.91
CA ILE A 1114 -30.26 -32.14 -13.51
C ILE A 1114 -28.86 -32.74 -13.29
N ARG A 1115 -27.84 -31.89 -13.07
CA ARG A 1115 -26.49 -32.35 -12.74
C ARG A 1115 -26.44 -32.86 -11.30
N ARG A 1116 -25.67 -33.93 -11.06
CA ARG A 1116 -25.50 -34.55 -9.74
C ARG A 1116 -24.66 -33.67 -8.82
N ARG A 1117 -25.00 -33.67 -7.52
CA ARG A 1117 -24.13 -33.22 -6.43
C ARG A 1117 -22.79 -33.98 -6.49
N LYS A 1118 -21.66 -33.27 -6.34
CA LYS A 1118 -20.43 -33.83 -5.77
C LYS A 1118 -20.43 -33.50 -4.29
N LEU A 1119 -20.22 -34.48 -3.41
CA LEU A 1119 -19.83 -34.18 -2.03
C LEU A 1119 -18.35 -33.80 -2.03
N PHE A 1120 -17.99 -32.78 -1.24
CA PHE A 1120 -16.60 -32.54 -0.85
C PHE A 1120 -16.33 -33.21 0.49
N THR A 1121 -15.14 -33.80 0.62
CA THR A 1121 -14.68 -34.47 1.85
C THR A 1121 -13.73 -33.57 2.62
N SER A 1122 -14.00 -33.34 3.91
CA SER A 1122 -13.00 -32.92 4.88
C SER A 1122 -13.29 -33.57 6.24
N GLY A 1123 -12.28 -33.69 7.11
CA GLY A 1123 -12.43 -34.25 8.45
C GLY A 1123 -11.73 -35.59 8.70
N LEU A 1124 -10.39 -35.59 8.80
CA LEU A 1124 -9.65 -36.73 9.39
C LEU A 1124 -8.24 -36.36 9.85
N ARG A 1125 -8.04 -36.23 11.18
CA ARG A 1125 -6.83 -36.65 11.97
C ARG A 1125 -6.80 -36.02 13.38
N ALA A 1126 -7.19 -36.78 14.41
CA ALA A 1126 -6.83 -36.50 15.82
C ALA A 1126 -7.10 -37.69 16.78
N ILE A 1127 -6.30 -38.76 16.74
CA ILE A 1127 -6.28 -39.79 17.82
C ILE A 1127 -4.85 -40.28 18.09
N ALA A 1128 -4.33 -39.97 19.27
CA ALA A 1128 -3.28 -40.72 19.99
C ALA A 1128 -3.33 -40.30 21.49
N PHE A 1129 -4.17 -40.93 22.30
CA PHE A 1129 -3.90 -42.15 23.08
C PHE A 1129 -3.02 -41.90 24.34
N LEU A 1130 -3.61 -42.12 25.51
CA LEU A 1130 -2.95 -42.01 26.82
C LEU A 1130 -3.35 -43.19 27.71
N ILE A 1131 -2.38 -43.97 28.23
CA ILE A 1131 -2.40 -44.67 29.53
C ILE A 1131 -1.14 -45.53 29.73
N ARG A 1132 -0.65 -45.58 30.98
CA ARG A 1132 0.56 -46.27 31.50
C ARG A 1132 1.90 -45.65 31.03
N ARG A 1133 2.95 -45.63 31.87
CA ARG A 1133 3.21 -46.47 33.06
C ARG A 1133 3.98 -45.72 34.16
N ASN A 1134 3.52 -45.79 35.41
CA ASN A 1134 4.30 -45.36 36.58
C ASN A 1134 5.53 -46.25 36.82
N ARG A 1135 6.73 -45.66 36.95
CA ARG A 1135 7.82 -46.03 37.89
C ARG A 1135 9.03 -45.08 37.78
N LYS A 1136 9.75 -44.91 38.89
CA LYS A 1136 11.01 -44.14 39.06
C LYS A 1136 11.80 -44.83 40.20
N PRO A 1137 13.12 -44.58 40.33
CA PRO A 1137 14.24 -45.09 39.51
C PRO A 1137 14.89 -46.32 40.25
N PRO A 1138 16.17 -46.77 40.08
CA PRO A 1138 17.43 -45.99 40.15
C PRO A 1138 18.52 -46.34 39.09
N LEU A 1139 19.58 -45.51 39.03
CA LEU A 1139 20.99 -45.79 38.63
C LEU A 1139 21.29 -46.53 37.30
N ALA A 1140 22.32 -46.16 36.54
CA ALA A 1140 23.40 -45.17 36.73
C ALA A 1140 23.68 -44.40 35.43
#